data_AF-A0A9X1KSG1-F1
#
_entry.id   AF-A0A9X1KSG1-F1
#
_cell.length_a   1.000
_cell.length_b   1.000
_cell.length_c   1.000
_cell.angle_alpha   90.00
_cell.angle_beta   90.00
_cell.angle_gamma   90.00
#
_symmetry.space_group_name_H-M   'P 1'
#
loop_
_entity.id
_entity.type
_entity.pdbx_description
1 polymer ?
#
loop_
_entity_poly.entity_id
_entity_poly.type
_entity_poly.pdbx_seq_one_letter_code
_entity_poly.pdbx_strand_id
1 'polypeptide(L)'
;MKRRLPFNLSFLFCGKNHLFRKENRQSNFRFQLVFAFLLSINLISAQTKTITKAQYYDKTLAMLIGSCGGVVTGYEYLKVYNTPDGFYQAGATVKQPVEPLLGLPDSWFILLNGTLGGTTKDEFNYFSNYEDGKIYSDDDQHVEVFNQHILEKFGPSVAYQDIRKEWIDHDLRDFGGTADALGLLSSKNLIAPLFGKRENGNNGHWLPECYIEHEMMGANFPGMPYKAAEYVEKFSSMSGQGEALTWGQYWAAAHAIAYFETDARVVLQKSMEVVPGNSWIRGMYDVAVALHQKYPTDWRAAVRELWTEKYRNFYAVGYDKIMLLSDVNHGTGFLAILYGQNDYMETLKICSLAGGDGDCTAANVCGMMGIIKGMAGTPQEFVDHIYKNGTGVWINDTAHGLHMHKDFPRDSKFTDLAAQFQRNAERILRSNGGIVTGSSYTIKNETSIAKISSANYDFEKGDLTNWNIWNSAGSSNTIWAEKQYNATTKASLAATGLFKGTVITDSNTAEAKLYQTITGLKPNTTYKIEGRINSAAGREARFYAENYGGNYVYASVLNGLTAFPYKYLYIKTGATNTSVNVGLHAVATTNASKWCNIDDIVITEVPTTPVTTYEAESATLAGGVTTATSASASGTNYVTGLTSATASVTFNVNSDYKGEKLIRIYYANSGNKILQALELNGINIGNVEFMDTGVATAFSQNYIEAPLDLIKGANTIKIIGATNGVNIDKIDVLNSYNGARPGDDSDIISGGIYKITARHSGKSLNVNGVSNDNGALFSQWDYVGGANQKFRVESLGNGTYAIYAVHSNKAVDVLGSSTANDASVGQWDYVHGGNQQWGIVSLSNGSFKLVNNHSGKCLEVTGAGTINGSLVTQNDYADASNQQWNFEKIGDATTPVSKGIYKIVNRNSGKVIDIAGVSQNNDAAVSQWDDLGGTNQKFQLELTSGGYYKITALHSNKAIGIVGLSTTNGALATQKDYANTSNQQWSIVPVSGNYFKMINRQSGKALEVPGSNMTNGAQLGQWDSNELTSQQWSFVKLDNGQGVLGKPGKAEEVLAVDEVEIQNSEIQITVFPNPTKGLVNVLVSNPQEEIVVQVYGMNGKQIYDKSYGIENTINLDLNDLPKGIYILKVKTGSKISTQKIILN
;
A
#
# COMPACT_ATOMS: atom_id res chain seq x y z
N MET A 1 -55.62 -12.34 8.23
CA MET A 1 -55.96 -11.90 9.61
C MET A 1 -54.86 -12.40 10.57
N LYS A 2 -54.65 -11.76 11.73
CA LYS A 2 -53.66 -12.07 12.80
C LYS A 2 -53.26 -13.56 12.90
N ARG A 3 -51.99 -13.97 13.07
CA ARG A 3 -51.14 -13.71 14.26
C ARG A 3 -49.64 -14.07 14.03
N ARG A 4 -48.73 -13.42 14.78
CA ARG A 4 -47.34 -13.88 15.03
C ARG A 4 -47.29 -14.88 16.20
N LEU A 5 -46.24 -15.71 16.28
CA LEU A 5 -45.67 -16.22 17.54
C LEU A 5 -44.14 -16.33 17.40
N PRO A 6 -43.34 -15.90 18.39
CA PRO A 6 -41.88 -16.03 18.39
C PRO A 6 -41.39 -17.24 19.20
N PHE A 7 -40.18 -17.72 18.91
CA PHE A 7 -39.40 -18.52 19.86
C PHE A 7 -38.48 -17.61 20.66
N ASN A 8 -38.44 -17.81 21.98
CA ASN A 8 -37.55 -17.11 22.90
C ASN A 8 -37.04 -18.15 23.90
N LEU A 9 -35.73 -18.40 23.94
CA LEU A 9 -35.15 -19.44 24.80
C LEU A 9 -34.59 -18.80 26.08
N SER A 10 -35.12 -19.21 27.22
CA SER A 10 -34.62 -18.79 28.54
C SER A 10 -34.68 -19.98 29.49
N PHE A 11 -33.52 -20.56 29.81
CA PHE A 11 -33.41 -21.67 30.75
C PHE A 11 -32.76 -21.21 32.05
N LEU A 12 -33.58 -21.04 33.09
CA LEU A 12 -33.13 -20.95 34.48
C LEU A 12 -32.86 -22.37 35.01
N PHE A 13 -31.75 -22.53 35.74
CA PHE A 13 -31.52 -23.72 36.56
C PHE A 13 -32.15 -23.54 37.95
N CYS A 14 -33.06 -24.43 38.33
CA CYS A 14 -33.40 -24.71 39.72
C CYS A 14 -33.72 -26.20 39.86
N GLY A 15 -33.14 -26.88 40.84
CA GLY A 15 -33.11 -28.34 40.90
C GLY A 15 -33.91 -28.96 42.05
N LYS A 16 -33.92 -30.29 42.10
CA LYS A 16 -34.26 -31.09 43.29
C LYS A 16 -33.49 -32.41 43.28
N ASN A 17 -33.06 -32.85 44.46
CA ASN A 17 -32.39 -34.14 44.66
C ASN A 17 -33.42 -35.28 44.77
N HIS A 18 -33.07 -36.49 44.30
CA HIS A 18 -32.72 -37.59 45.22
C HIS A 18 -32.24 -38.87 44.51
N LEU A 19 -31.36 -39.60 45.21
CA LEU A 19 -31.14 -41.05 45.13
C LEU A 19 -30.81 -41.69 43.76
N PHE A 20 -29.52 -41.92 43.50
CA PHE A 20 -28.95 -43.27 43.63
C PHE A 20 -27.43 -43.22 43.90
N ARG A 21 -26.80 -44.37 44.20
CA ARG A 21 -25.44 -44.46 44.77
C ARG A 21 -24.31 -44.54 43.73
N LYS A 22 -23.13 -44.11 44.20
CA LYS A 22 -21.76 -44.41 43.72
C LYS A 22 -21.64 -45.45 42.58
N GLU A 23 -21.37 -44.96 41.39
CA GLU A 23 -20.24 -45.38 40.55
C GLU A 23 -20.01 -44.30 39.46
N ASN A 24 -19.13 -44.53 38.49
CA ASN A 24 -19.01 -43.69 37.28
C ASN A 24 -18.72 -42.18 37.47
N ARG A 25 -17.87 -41.78 38.44
CA ARG A 25 -17.33 -40.40 38.49
C ARG A 25 -16.35 -40.08 37.35
N GLN A 26 -15.49 -41.00 36.93
CA GLN A 26 -14.55 -40.75 35.82
C GLN A 26 -15.22 -40.78 34.44
N SER A 27 -16.16 -41.69 34.19
CA SER A 27 -16.86 -41.78 32.90
C SER A 27 -17.80 -40.59 32.69
N ASN A 28 -18.52 -40.10 33.72
CA ASN A 28 -19.28 -38.86 33.60
C ASN A 28 -18.40 -37.62 33.36
N PHE A 29 -17.22 -37.54 33.98
CA PHE A 29 -16.29 -36.43 33.72
C PHE A 29 -15.71 -36.50 32.30
N ARG A 30 -15.37 -37.70 31.80
CA ARG A 30 -14.99 -37.91 30.39
C ARG A 30 -16.15 -37.64 29.43
N PHE A 31 -17.38 -38.03 29.76
CA PHE A 31 -18.55 -37.70 28.93
C PHE A 31 -18.80 -36.19 28.90
N GLN A 32 -18.73 -35.49 30.03
CA GLN A 32 -18.89 -34.03 30.04
C GLN A 32 -17.76 -33.30 29.30
N LEU A 33 -16.50 -33.75 29.42
CA LEU A 33 -15.42 -33.21 28.59
C LEU A 33 -15.64 -33.50 27.10
N VAL A 34 -15.99 -34.73 26.71
CA VAL A 34 -16.25 -35.09 25.31
C VAL A 34 -17.47 -34.34 24.76
N PHE A 35 -18.53 -34.17 25.54
CA PHE A 35 -19.72 -33.42 25.12
C PHE A 35 -19.44 -31.92 25.02
N ALA A 36 -18.63 -31.35 25.93
CA ALA A 36 -18.17 -29.97 25.84
C ALA A 36 -17.20 -29.75 24.67
N PHE A 37 -16.31 -30.71 24.41
CA PHE A 37 -15.38 -30.69 23.28
C PHE A 37 -16.15 -30.80 21.95
N LEU A 38 -17.13 -31.71 21.85
CA LEU A 38 -18.03 -31.82 20.70
C LEU A 38 -18.93 -30.59 20.55
N LEU A 39 -19.43 -29.98 21.63
CA LEU A 39 -20.12 -28.68 21.54
C LEU A 39 -19.17 -27.60 21.02
N SER A 40 -17.94 -27.54 21.52
CA SER A 40 -16.95 -26.54 21.07
C SER A 40 -16.57 -26.74 19.59
N ILE A 41 -16.43 -27.97 19.12
CA ILE A 41 -16.18 -28.30 17.71
C ILE A 41 -17.38 -27.88 16.85
N ASN A 42 -18.62 -28.15 17.27
CA ASN A 42 -19.82 -27.72 16.53
C ASN A 42 -20.02 -26.19 16.56
N LEU A 43 -19.66 -25.52 17.66
CA LEU A 43 -19.68 -24.06 17.78
C LEU A 43 -18.58 -23.39 16.93
N ILE A 44 -17.41 -24.02 16.82
CA ILE A 44 -16.32 -23.56 15.93
C ILE A 44 -16.69 -23.80 14.47
N SER A 45 -17.25 -24.96 14.10
CA SER A 45 -17.68 -25.21 12.71
C SER A 45 -18.81 -24.28 12.28
N ALA A 46 -19.70 -23.88 13.21
CA ALA A 46 -20.70 -22.84 12.96
C ALA A 46 -20.13 -21.42 12.79
N GLN A 47 -18.84 -21.21 13.07
CA GLN A 47 -18.13 -19.93 12.94
C GLN A 47 -17.08 -19.90 11.82
N THR A 48 -17.01 -20.93 10.96
CA THR A 48 -16.04 -20.98 9.85
C THR A 48 -16.63 -21.51 8.54
N LYS A 49 -16.28 -20.87 7.42
CA LYS A 49 -16.49 -21.40 6.05
C LYS A 49 -15.24 -22.19 5.63
N THR A 50 -15.35 -23.08 4.65
CA THR A 50 -14.18 -23.78 4.07
C THR A 50 -14.35 -24.01 2.57
N ILE A 51 -13.28 -23.80 1.81
CA ILE A 51 -13.19 -24.01 0.36
C ILE A 51 -11.85 -24.68 0.02
N THR A 52 -11.79 -25.55 -0.99
CA THR A 52 -10.50 -26.11 -1.44
C THR A 52 -9.71 -25.09 -2.28
N LYS A 53 -8.37 -25.21 -2.32
CA LYS A 53 -7.52 -24.38 -3.20
C LYS A 53 -7.96 -24.44 -4.66
N ALA A 54 -8.34 -25.65 -5.12
CA ALA A 54 -8.81 -25.90 -6.48
C ALA A 54 -10.16 -25.22 -6.75
N GLN A 55 -11.15 -25.34 -5.85
CA GLN A 55 -12.45 -24.66 -6.00
C GLN A 55 -12.33 -23.14 -5.95
N TYR A 56 -11.41 -22.59 -5.15
CA TYR A 56 -11.12 -21.17 -5.19
C TYR A 56 -10.58 -20.78 -6.57
N TYR A 57 -9.47 -21.39 -6.99
CA TYR A 57 -8.81 -21.06 -8.27
C TYR A 57 -9.74 -21.21 -9.48
N ASP A 58 -10.55 -22.28 -9.53
CA ASP A 58 -11.57 -22.50 -10.57
C ASP A 58 -12.60 -21.37 -10.64
N LYS A 59 -13.13 -20.94 -9.49
CA LYS A 59 -14.09 -19.83 -9.39
C LYS A 59 -13.46 -18.47 -9.69
N THR A 60 -12.20 -18.25 -9.30
CA THR A 60 -11.46 -17.01 -9.60
C THR A 60 -11.08 -16.91 -11.07
N LEU A 61 -10.71 -18.02 -11.71
CA LEU A 61 -10.44 -18.08 -13.14
C LEU A 61 -11.72 -17.82 -13.95
N ALA A 62 -12.82 -18.47 -13.57
CA ALA A 62 -14.14 -18.24 -14.17
C ALA A 62 -14.64 -16.80 -13.96
N MET A 63 -14.33 -16.15 -12.83
CA MET A 63 -14.59 -14.72 -12.61
C MET A 63 -13.87 -13.84 -13.64
N LEU A 64 -12.55 -14.04 -13.83
CA LEU A 64 -11.74 -13.23 -14.74
C LEU A 64 -12.26 -13.35 -16.18
N ILE A 65 -12.45 -14.58 -16.65
CA ILE A 65 -13.03 -14.87 -17.97
C ILE A 65 -14.46 -14.30 -18.07
N GLY A 66 -15.24 -14.39 -16.99
CA GLY A 66 -16.61 -13.91 -16.93
C GLY A 66 -16.75 -12.40 -17.00
N SER A 67 -15.84 -11.65 -16.36
CA SER A 67 -15.80 -10.19 -16.41
C SER A 67 -15.59 -9.64 -17.82
N CYS A 68 -14.94 -10.42 -18.70
CA CYS A 68 -14.78 -10.07 -20.12
C CYS A 68 -16.14 -10.00 -20.87
N GLY A 69 -17.24 -10.42 -20.24
CA GLY A 69 -18.59 -10.44 -20.82
C GLY A 69 -19.14 -9.07 -21.22
N GLY A 70 -18.71 -7.99 -20.57
CA GLY A 70 -18.95 -6.62 -21.05
C GLY A 70 -18.26 -6.40 -22.38
N VAL A 71 -16.92 -6.34 -22.34
CA VAL A 71 -15.98 -6.14 -23.45
C VAL A 71 -16.34 -6.91 -24.74
N VAL A 72 -16.71 -8.20 -24.66
CA VAL A 72 -17.01 -9.00 -25.87
C VAL A 72 -18.39 -8.72 -26.48
N THR A 73 -19.34 -8.23 -25.67
CA THR A 73 -20.67 -7.81 -26.16
C THR A 73 -20.64 -6.35 -26.63
N GLY A 74 -20.04 -5.43 -25.86
CA GLY A 74 -19.80 -4.03 -26.25
C GLY A 74 -21.06 -3.17 -26.36
N TYR A 75 -21.89 -3.13 -25.30
CA TYR A 75 -23.17 -2.40 -25.27
C TYR A 75 -23.08 -1.07 -24.49
N GLU A 76 -21.97 -0.34 -24.66
CA GLU A 76 -21.58 0.90 -23.96
C GLU A 76 -22.57 2.06 -24.12
N TYR A 77 -22.79 2.57 -25.35
CA TYR A 77 -23.46 3.87 -25.54
C TYR A 77 -24.55 3.91 -26.63
N LEU A 78 -25.61 3.14 -26.42
CA LEU A 78 -26.68 2.98 -27.42
C LEU A 78 -27.67 4.16 -27.39
N LYS A 79 -27.52 5.06 -28.39
CA LYS A 79 -28.15 6.40 -28.49
C LYS A 79 -29.16 6.50 -29.63
N VAL A 80 -30.18 7.35 -29.46
CA VAL A 80 -31.03 7.82 -30.57
C VAL A 80 -30.56 9.20 -31.06
N TYR A 81 -30.47 9.37 -32.38
CA TYR A 81 -30.28 10.68 -33.03
C TYR A 81 -31.57 11.08 -33.77
N ASN A 82 -32.00 12.34 -33.62
CA ASN A 82 -33.15 12.87 -34.33
C ASN A 82 -32.79 13.19 -35.79
N THR A 83 -33.41 12.46 -36.72
CA THR A 83 -33.35 12.65 -38.18
C THR A 83 -34.77 12.97 -38.71
N PRO A 84 -34.92 13.80 -39.76
CA PRO A 84 -36.24 14.16 -40.30
C PRO A 84 -37.05 12.96 -40.83
N ASP A 85 -36.36 11.92 -41.31
CA ASP A 85 -36.94 10.86 -42.15
C ASP A 85 -37.15 9.52 -41.41
N GLY A 86 -36.89 9.48 -40.11
CA GLY A 86 -36.92 8.24 -39.30
C GLY A 86 -35.53 7.65 -39.02
N PHE A 87 -35.51 6.58 -38.23
CA PHE A 87 -34.36 6.16 -37.41
C PHE A 87 -33.04 5.90 -38.16
N TYR A 88 -32.03 6.70 -37.79
CA TYR A 88 -30.59 6.46 -37.89
C TYR A 88 -29.93 6.48 -39.28
N GLN A 89 -28.91 7.34 -39.42
CA GLN A 89 -27.82 7.22 -40.39
C GLN A 89 -26.49 7.49 -39.69
N ALA A 90 -25.50 6.62 -39.89
CA ALA A 90 -24.14 6.87 -39.42
C ALA A 90 -23.49 8.01 -40.22
N GLY A 91 -22.70 8.87 -39.55
CA GLY A 91 -21.98 9.99 -40.18
C GLY A 91 -22.72 11.33 -40.22
N ALA A 92 -23.94 11.44 -39.66
CA ALA A 92 -24.67 12.70 -39.60
C ALA A 92 -24.08 13.67 -38.55
N THR A 93 -23.70 14.89 -38.95
CA THR A 93 -23.05 15.91 -38.09
C THR A 93 -24.04 16.62 -37.13
N VAL A 94 -24.81 15.87 -36.35
CA VAL A 94 -25.78 16.40 -35.38
C VAL A 94 -25.17 16.44 -33.98
N LYS A 95 -25.09 17.64 -33.38
CA LYS A 95 -24.68 17.81 -31.98
C LYS A 95 -25.87 17.55 -31.05
N GLN A 96 -25.59 16.93 -29.90
CA GLN A 96 -26.51 16.52 -28.83
C GLN A 96 -27.36 15.25 -29.13
N PRO A 97 -27.03 14.08 -28.53
CA PRO A 97 -28.04 13.06 -28.22
C PRO A 97 -28.93 13.55 -27.07
N VAL A 98 -30.08 12.89 -26.85
CA VAL A 98 -31.06 13.30 -25.82
C VAL A 98 -31.49 12.17 -24.89
N GLU A 99 -31.69 10.95 -25.39
CA GLU A 99 -32.18 9.80 -24.61
C GLU A 99 -31.43 8.49 -24.98
N PRO A 100 -31.25 7.56 -24.04
CA PRO A 100 -30.72 6.22 -24.30
C PRO A 100 -31.76 5.30 -24.96
N LEU A 101 -31.30 4.28 -25.70
CA LEU A 101 -32.13 3.16 -26.15
C LEU A 101 -32.27 2.13 -25.03
N LEU A 102 -33.50 1.73 -24.69
CA LEU A 102 -33.81 0.93 -23.51
C LEU A 102 -34.66 -0.32 -23.81
N GLY A 103 -34.28 -1.46 -23.24
CA GLY A 103 -35.01 -2.71 -23.39
C GLY A 103 -34.98 -3.26 -24.83
N LEU A 104 -33.78 -3.31 -25.41
CA LEU A 104 -33.48 -3.71 -26.79
C LEU A 104 -34.02 -5.11 -27.12
N PRO A 105 -34.36 -5.44 -28.38
CA PRO A 105 -34.93 -6.75 -28.75
C PRO A 105 -33.91 -7.90 -28.67
N ASP A 106 -34.36 -9.12 -28.33
CA ASP A 106 -33.51 -10.32 -28.17
C ASP A 106 -32.64 -10.60 -29.42
N SER A 107 -33.18 -10.31 -30.62
CA SER A 107 -32.50 -10.48 -31.90
C SER A 107 -31.34 -9.49 -32.16
N TRP A 108 -31.06 -8.57 -31.24
CA TRP A 108 -29.90 -7.68 -31.29
C TRP A 108 -28.75 -8.14 -30.40
N PHE A 109 -28.90 -9.19 -29.58
CA PHE A 109 -27.82 -9.72 -28.76
C PHE A 109 -26.84 -10.54 -29.62
N ILE A 110 -25.58 -10.11 -29.67
CA ILE A 110 -24.47 -10.82 -30.30
C ILE A 110 -23.32 -10.88 -29.30
N LEU A 111 -22.78 -12.07 -29.10
CA LEU A 111 -21.80 -12.36 -28.03
C LEU A 111 -20.37 -11.91 -28.35
N LEU A 112 -20.08 -11.66 -29.62
CA LEU A 112 -18.75 -11.29 -30.13
C LEU A 112 -18.93 -10.13 -31.12
N ASN A 113 -18.80 -8.90 -30.62
CA ASN A 113 -19.24 -7.64 -31.24
C ASN A 113 -20.76 -7.56 -31.40
N GLY A 114 -21.42 -6.93 -30.42
CA GLY A 114 -22.80 -6.47 -30.53
C GLY A 114 -23.01 -5.60 -31.77
N THR A 115 -24.13 -5.78 -32.47
CA THR A 115 -24.41 -5.12 -33.78
C THR A 115 -24.41 -3.59 -33.78
N LEU A 116 -24.30 -2.96 -32.62
CA LEU A 116 -24.41 -1.52 -32.38
C LEU A 116 -23.32 -0.97 -31.44
N GLY A 117 -22.36 -1.81 -31.01
CA GLY A 117 -21.24 -1.38 -30.17
C GLY A 117 -20.33 -0.41 -30.90
N GLY A 118 -20.01 0.73 -30.25
CA GLY A 118 -19.24 1.83 -30.83
C GLY A 118 -20.04 2.72 -31.80
N THR A 119 -20.15 4.01 -31.49
CA THR A 119 -20.74 4.99 -32.41
C THR A 119 -19.78 5.37 -33.53
N THR A 120 -20.22 5.18 -34.79
CA THR A 120 -19.56 5.57 -36.06
C THR A 120 -18.21 4.91 -36.36
N LYS A 121 -18.08 4.37 -37.58
CA LYS A 121 -16.97 3.49 -37.99
C LYS A 121 -15.80 4.20 -38.68
N ASP A 122 -15.71 5.52 -38.53
CA ASP A 122 -14.79 6.37 -39.30
C ASP A 122 -14.09 7.45 -38.42
N GLU A 123 -12.82 7.69 -38.75
CA GLU A 123 -11.90 8.73 -38.28
C GLU A 123 -11.39 8.74 -36.82
N PHE A 124 -11.94 7.97 -35.86
CA PHE A 124 -11.22 7.63 -34.61
C PHE A 124 -11.48 6.18 -34.15
N ASN A 125 -10.50 5.29 -34.37
CA ASN A 125 -10.58 3.86 -34.02
C ASN A 125 -10.41 3.61 -32.51
N TYR A 126 -11.53 3.38 -31.81
CA TYR A 126 -11.61 2.83 -30.45
C TYR A 126 -12.78 1.83 -30.40
N PHE A 127 -12.66 0.54 -30.03
CA PHE A 127 -11.55 -0.41 -30.19
C PHE A 127 -12.11 -1.79 -30.61
N SER A 128 -11.26 -2.67 -31.12
CA SER A 128 -11.53 -4.11 -31.10
C SER A 128 -10.83 -4.72 -29.88
N ASN A 129 -11.42 -4.58 -28.69
CA ASN A 129 -10.82 -5.04 -27.43
C ASN A 129 -10.75 -6.58 -27.25
N TYR A 130 -10.96 -7.32 -28.35
CA TYR A 130 -10.94 -8.78 -28.41
C TYR A 130 -10.23 -9.25 -29.70
N GLU A 131 -9.28 -10.17 -29.54
CA GLU A 131 -8.79 -11.08 -30.58
C GLU A 131 -9.05 -12.52 -30.13
N ASP A 132 -9.11 -13.48 -31.06
CA ASP A 132 -9.44 -14.87 -30.76
C ASP A 132 -8.35 -15.58 -29.91
N GLY A 133 -8.50 -15.50 -28.58
CA GLY A 133 -7.56 -15.90 -27.54
C GLY A 133 -6.91 -14.75 -26.75
N LYS A 134 -7.29 -13.49 -26.98
CA LYS A 134 -6.83 -12.30 -26.24
C LYS A 134 -7.95 -11.32 -25.90
N ILE A 135 -7.89 -10.70 -24.73
CA ILE A 135 -8.67 -9.51 -24.36
C ILE A 135 -7.69 -8.35 -24.16
N TYR A 136 -8.03 -7.16 -24.63
CA TYR A 136 -7.26 -5.94 -24.47
C TYR A 136 -7.73 -5.11 -23.27
N SER A 137 -6.90 -4.18 -22.79
CA SER A 137 -7.20 -3.36 -21.61
C SER A 137 -8.36 -2.40 -21.84
N ASP A 138 -9.17 -2.30 -20.79
CA ASP A 138 -10.55 -1.80 -20.81
C ASP A 138 -10.86 -1.23 -19.41
N ASP A 139 -11.78 -0.28 -19.30
CA ASP A 139 -12.14 0.41 -18.05
C ASP A 139 -12.58 -0.62 -16.98
N ASP A 140 -13.32 -1.65 -17.41
CA ASP A 140 -13.84 -2.75 -16.58
C ASP A 140 -12.78 -3.68 -15.98
N GLN A 141 -11.49 -3.54 -16.35
CA GLN A 141 -10.48 -4.57 -16.03
C GLN A 141 -9.10 -4.05 -15.67
N HIS A 142 -8.64 -2.94 -16.25
CA HIS A 142 -7.21 -2.61 -16.22
C HIS A 142 -6.72 -2.19 -14.82
N VAL A 143 -7.52 -1.41 -14.08
CA VAL A 143 -7.22 -1.06 -12.68
C VAL A 143 -7.37 -2.26 -11.76
N GLU A 144 -8.30 -3.19 -11.99
CA GLU A 144 -8.40 -4.43 -11.19
C GLU A 144 -7.16 -5.30 -11.31
N VAL A 145 -6.65 -5.49 -12.53
CA VAL A 145 -5.37 -6.20 -12.78
C VAL A 145 -4.19 -5.45 -12.14
N PHE A 146 -4.19 -4.12 -12.19
CA PHE A 146 -3.15 -3.31 -11.54
C PHE A 146 -3.21 -3.41 -10.01
N ASN A 147 -4.40 -3.36 -9.42
CA ASN A 147 -4.65 -3.52 -7.98
C ASN A 147 -4.11 -4.85 -7.45
N GLN A 148 -4.11 -5.92 -8.27
CA GLN A 148 -3.48 -7.19 -7.89
C GLN A 148 -1.96 -7.14 -7.81
N HIS A 149 -1.30 -6.34 -8.65
CA HIS A 149 0.14 -6.06 -8.53
C HIS A 149 0.44 -5.30 -7.24
N ILE A 150 -0.34 -4.27 -6.90
CA ILE A 150 -0.17 -3.49 -5.67
C ILE A 150 -0.33 -4.40 -4.44
N LEU A 151 -1.38 -5.23 -4.40
CA LEU A 151 -1.57 -6.22 -3.33
C LEU A 151 -0.49 -7.31 -3.31
N GLU A 152 0.07 -7.69 -4.46
CA GLU A 152 1.18 -8.64 -4.50
C GLU A 152 2.49 -8.05 -3.95
N LYS A 153 2.74 -6.76 -4.22
CA LYS A 153 3.94 -6.02 -3.85
C LYS A 153 3.97 -5.62 -2.37
N PHE A 154 2.85 -5.13 -1.83
CA PHE A 154 2.75 -4.62 -0.45
C PHE A 154 1.99 -5.56 0.50
N GLY A 155 1.29 -6.57 -0.02
CA GLY A 155 0.56 -7.54 0.79
C GLY A 155 -0.68 -6.96 1.50
N PRO A 156 -1.17 -7.61 2.57
CA PRO A 156 -2.43 -7.29 3.24
C PRO A 156 -2.37 -6.05 4.15
N SER A 157 -1.39 -5.17 3.98
CA SER A 157 -1.29 -3.91 4.71
C SER A 157 -0.71 -2.79 3.85
N VAL A 158 -1.08 -2.82 2.57
CA VAL A 158 -0.99 -1.70 1.64
C VAL A 158 -1.58 -0.43 2.27
N ALA A 159 -0.87 0.69 2.11
CA ALA A 159 -1.26 2.03 2.55
C ALA A 159 -1.68 2.90 1.35
N TYR A 160 -2.37 4.00 1.66
CA TYR A 160 -2.69 5.05 0.70
C TYR A 160 -1.43 5.65 0.04
N GLN A 161 -0.30 5.73 0.76
CA GLN A 161 1.00 6.09 0.19
C GLN A 161 1.45 5.13 -0.92
N ASP A 162 1.25 3.83 -0.72
CA ASP A 162 1.70 2.80 -1.66
C ASP A 162 0.89 2.90 -2.96
N ILE A 163 -0.44 2.86 -2.87
CA ILE A 163 -1.33 2.94 -4.03
C ILE A 163 -1.05 4.22 -4.84
N ARG A 164 -0.96 5.38 -4.15
CA ARG A 164 -0.58 6.67 -4.75
C ARG A 164 0.77 6.61 -5.46
N LYS A 165 1.76 5.95 -4.83
CA LYS A 165 3.10 5.81 -5.41
C LYS A 165 3.05 4.96 -6.66
N GLU A 166 2.37 3.81 -6.65
CA GLU A 166 2.28 2.91 -7.79
C GLU A 166 1.61 3.58 -8.99
N TRP A 167 0.52 4.32 -8.79
CA TRP A 167 -0.15 5.10 -9.85
C TRP A 167 0.82 6.07 -10.57
N ILE A 168 1.74 6.69 -9.83
CA ILE A 168 2.76 7.62 -10.37
C ILE A 168 3.97 6.87 -10.97
N ASP A 169 4.45 5.85 -10.28
CA ASP A 169 5.61 5.03 -10.67
C ASP A 169 5.34 4.27 -11.98
N HIS A 170 4.12 3.74 -12.17
CA HIS A 170 3.71 3.04 -13.38
C HIS A 170 3.12 3.94 -14.48
N ASP A 171 2.81 5.21 -14.17
CA ASP A 171 2.08 6.14 -15.06
C ASP A 171 0.74 5.55 -15.51
N LEU A 172 -0.16 5.32 -14.54
CA LEU A 172 -1.53 4.88 -14.81
C LEU A 172 -2.26 5.89 -15.71
N ARG A 173 -2.98 5.38 -16.70
CA ARG A 173 -3.82 6.14 -17.64
C ARG A 173 -5.22 5.57 -17.62
N ASP A 174 -6.19 6.46 -17.44
CA ASP A 174 -7.57 6.12 -17.09
C ASP A 174 -8.56 7.22 -17.54
N PHE A 175 -9.87 7.00 -17.34
CA PHE A 175 -10.97 7.92 -17.62
C PHE A 175 -11.70 8.42 -16.36
N GLY A 176 -12.79 9.17 -16.56
CA GLY A 176 -13.70 9.72 -15.54
C GLY A 176 -13.06 10.27 -14.25
N GLY A 177 -13.52 9.74 -13.11
CA GLY A 177 -13.04 10.11 -11.77
C GLY A 177 -11.55 9.86 -11.56
N THR A 178 -11.00 8.77 -12.11
CA THR A 178 -9.59 8.42 -11.99
C THR A 178 -8.71 9.35 -12.82
N ALA A 179 -9.15 9.77 -14.00
CA ALA A 179 -8.50 10.81 -14.80
C ALA A 179 -8.45 12.18 -14.06
N ASP A 180 -9.56 12.59 -13.45
CA ASP A 180 -9.63 13.83 -12.65
C ASP A 180 -8.70 13.74 -11.41
N ALA A 181 -8.65 12.59 -10.76
CA ALA A 181 -7.74 12.27 -9.66
C ALA A 181 -6.25 12.34 -10.05
N LEU A 182 -5.88 11.72 -11.18
CA LEU A 182 -4.53 11.79 -11.75
C LEU A 182 -4.18 13.23 -12.17
N GLY A 183 -5.14 13.99 -12.68
CA GLY A 183 -5.00 15.43 -12.96
C GLY A 183 -4.72 16.26 -11.71
N LEU A 184 -5.36 15.94 -10.58
CA LEU A 184 -5.10 16.59 -9.28
C LEU A 184 -3.77 16.17 -8.65
N LEU A 185 -3.34 14.91 -8.85
CA LEU A 185 -1.98 14.48 -8.52
C LEU A 185 -0.94 15.30 -9.29
N SER A 186 -1.10 15.46 -10.61
CA SER A 186 -0.15 16.22 -11.43
C SER A 186 -0.18 17.74 -11.17
N SER A 187 -1.33 18.33 -10.82
CA SER A 187 -1.50 19.79 -10.71
C SER A 187 -1.38 20.33 -9.29
N LYS A 188 -1.76 19.54 -8.27
CA LYS A 188 -1.72 19.93 -6.85
C LYS A 188 -0.81 19.06 -5.99
N ASN A 189 -0.30 17.93 -6.49
CA ASN A 189 0.51 16.96 -5.72
C ASN A 189 -0.16 16.53 -4.39
N LEU A 190 -1.49 16.40 -4.36
CA LEU A 190 -2.23 16.07 -3.12
C LEU A 190 -1.82 14.71 -2.55
N ILE A 191 -1.89 14.55 -1.22
CA ILE A 191 -1.81 13.23 -0.58
C ILE A 191 -3.07 12.41 -0.87
N ALA A 192 -2.95 11.09 -0.78
CA ALA A 192 -4.09 10.18 -0.86
C ALA A 192 -4.89 10.16 0.46
N PRO A 193 -6.22 9.92 0.43
CA PRO A 193 -7.12 9.86 -0.74
C PRO A 193 -7.68 11.24 -1.18
N LEU A 194 -7.06 12.36 -0.80
CA LEU A 194 -7.68 13.69 -0.99
C LEU A 194 -7.96 14.05 -2.45
N PHE A 195 -7.22 13.51 -3.41
CA PHE A 195 -7.45 13.76 -4.83
C PHE A 195 -8.66 13.02 -5.42
N GLY A 196 -9.21 11.99 -4.77
CA GLY A 196 -10.51 11.40 -5.14
C GLY A 196 -11.71 12.28 -4.76
N LYS A 197 -11.48 13.35 -3.97
CA LYS A 197 -12.57 14.10 -3.32
C LYS A 197 -13.08 15.29 -4.13
N ARG A 198 -14.40 15.47 -4.11
CA ARG A 198 -15.10 16.57 -4.80
C ARG A 198 -14.71 17.93 -4.24
N GLU A 199 -14.62 18.04 -2.92
CA GLU A 199 -14.18 19.27 -2.25
C GLU A 199 -12.76 19.67 -2.66
N ASN A 200 -11.90 18.72 -3.05
CA ASN A 200 -10.54 19.00 -3.49
C ASN A 200 -10.41 19.25 -5.01
N GLY A 201 -11.42 18.90 -5.79
CA GLY A 201 -11.57 19.31 -7.18
C GLY A 201 -11.98 18.23 -8.17
N ASN A 202 -12.07 16.96 -7.75
CA ASN A 202 -12.44 15.86 -8.62
C ASN A 202 -13.92 15.99 -8.98
N ASN A 203 -14.22 16.31 -10.23
CA ASN A 203 -15.58 16.50 -10.73
C ASN A 203 -16.22 15.19 -11.17
N GLY A 204 -15.40 14.21 -11.55
CA GLY A 204 -15.79 12.84 -11.89
C GLY A 204 -16.06 11.90 -10.71
N HIS A 205 -15.85 12.31 -9.45
CA HIS A 205 -15.96 11.49 -8.22
C HIS A 205 -17.25 10.68 -7.98
N TRP A 206 -18.27 10.81 -8.84
CA TRP A 206 -19.58 10.16 -8.80
C TRP A 206 -19.79 9.16 -9.96
N LEU A 207 -18.84 9.08 -10.89
CA LEU A 207 -18.86 8.25 -12.09
C LEU A 207 -18.51 6.77 -11.77
N PRO A 208 -18.66 5.85 -12.75
CA PRO A 208 -18.48 4.41 -12.56
C PRO A 208 -17.13 3.89 -12.03
N GLU A 209 -16.04 4.65 -12.15
CA GLU A 209 -14.67 4.26 -11.76
C GLU A 209 -14.58 3.69 -10.33
N CYS A 210 -15.42 4.20 -9.43
CA CYS A 210 -15.48 3.72 -8.06
C CYS A 210 -15.92 2.24 -7.90
N TYR A 211 -16.54 1.64 -8.92
CA TYR A 211 -17.04 0.26 -8.92
C TYR A 211 -16.48 -0.64 -10.03
N ILE A 212 -16.19 -0.13 -11.25
CA ILE A 212 -15.65 -0.92 -12.39
C ILE A 212 -14.16 -1.27 -12.24
N GLU A 213 -13.46 -0.56 -11.34
CA GLU A 213 -12.04 -0.76 -11.03
C GLU A 213 -11.82 -1.60 -9.76
N HIS A 214 -12.91 -2.05 -9.11
CA HIS A 214 -12.92 -2.35 -7.67
C HIS A 214 -13.87 -3.49 -7.21
N GLU A 215 -14.62 -4.15 -8.08
CA GLU A 215 -15.50 -5.28 -7.74
C GLU A 215 -14.77 -6.62 -7.63
N MET A 216 -13.83 -6.91 -8.54
CA MET A 216 -13.08 -8.17 -8.56
C MET A 216 -12.14 -8.29 -7.36
N MET A 217 -11.79 -7.18 -6.72
CA MET A 217 -11.17 -7.05 -5.41
C MET A 217 -11.80 -8.01 -4.39
N GLY A 218 -13.12 -8.24 -4.46
CA GLY A 218 -13.84 -9.20 -3.62
C GLY A 218 -13.30 -10.65 -3.67
N ALA A 219 -12.65 -11.05 -4.76
CA ALA A 219 -11.99 -12.36 -4.88
C ALA A 219 -10.77 -12.52 -3.96
N ASN A 220 -10.17 -11.43 -3.48
CA ASN A 220 -9.13 -11.49 -2.45
C ASN A 220 -9.69 -11.80 -1.05
N PHE A 221 -11.01 -11.72 -0.88
CA PHE A 221 -11.71 -11.85 0.40
C PHE A 221 -12.79 -12.94 0.38
N PRO A 222 -12.48 -14.18 -0.06
CA PRO A 222 -13.50 -15.22 -0.24
C PRO A 222 -14.24 -15.49 1.08
N GLY A 223 -15.53 -15.19 1.10
CA GLY A 223 -16.40 -15.33 2.26
C GLY A 223 -16.29 -14.22 3.33
N MET A 224 -15.52 -13.16 3.09
CA MET A 224 -15.24 -12.03 4.01
C MET A 224 -15.71 -10.67 3.41
N PRO A 225 -17.02 -10.46 3.20
CA PRO A 225 -17.55 -9.28 2.52
C PRO A 225 -17.33 -7.94 3.22
N TYR A 226 -17.21 -7.90 4.55
CA TYR A 226 -16.94 -6.65 5.27
C TYR A 226 -15.49 -6.20 5.06
N LYS A 227 -14.52 -7.14 5.08
CA LYS A 227 -13.13 -6.86 4.71
C LYS A 227 -12.97 -6.47 3.25
N ALA A 228 -13.77 -7.04 2.34
CA ALA A 228 -13.81 -6.62 0.93
C ALA A 228 -14.20 -5.14 0.80
N ALA A 229 -15.30 -4.73 1.44
CA ALA A 229 -15.76 -3.34 1.44
C ALA A 229 -14.77 -2.36 2.09
N GLU A 230 -14.03 -2.79 3.13
CA GLU A 230 -12.97 -2.00 3.76
C GLU A 230 -11.78 -1.74 2.81
N TYR A 231 -11.39 -2.74 2.02
CA TYR A 231 -10.33 -2.56 1.03
C TYR A 231 -10.79 -1.75 -0.18
N VAL A 232 -12.04 -1.93 -0.64
CA VAL A 232 -12.60 -1.04 -1.66
C VAL A 232 -12.65 0.40 -1.16
N GLU A 233 -13.01 0.67 0.11
CA GLU A 233 -12.92 2.03 0.66
C GLU A 233 -11.51 2.62 0.52
N LYS A 234 -10.45 1.81 0.68
CA LYS A 234 -9.06 2.24 0.51
C LYS A 234 -8.67 2.49 -0.94
N PHE A 235 -9.01 1.61 -1.88
CA PHE A 235 -8.61 1.79 -3.29
C PHE A 235 -9.56 2.77 -4.03
N SER A 236 -10.87 2.57 -3.94
CA SER A 236 -11.91 3.37 -4.63
C SER A 236 -11.98 4.84 -4.19
N SER A 237 -11.55 5.17 -2.95
CA SER A 237 -11.48 6.58 -2.51
C SER A 237 -10.39 7.42 -3.20
N MET A 238 -9.58 6.78 -4.06
CA MET A 238 -8.61 7.44 -4.94
C MET A 238 -9.27 7.96 -6.21
N SER A 239 -10.22 7.20 -6.76
CA SER A 239 -10.97 7.46 -8.00
C SER A 239 -12.17 8.39 -7.75
N GLY A 240 -12.88 8.23 -6.63
CA GLY A 240 -14.04 9.05 -6.28
C GLY A 240 -14.53 8.92 -4.84
N GLN A 241 -15.79 9.27 -4.57
CA GLN A 241 -16.37 9.18 -3.22
C GLN A 241 -17.90 9.23 -3.19
N GLY A 242 -18.49 8.60 -2.17
CA GLY A 242 -19.91 8.66 -1.87
C GLY A 242 -20.67 7.44 -2.36
N GLU A 243 -21.76 7.65 -3.11
CA GLU A 243 -22.65 6.55 -3.51
C GLU A 243 -21.94 5.61 -4.51
N ALA A 244 -21.15 6.15 -5.45
CA ALA A 244 -20.31 5.35 -6.35
C ALA A 244 -19.29 4.46 -5.60
N LEU A 245 -18.62 4.97 -4.56
CA LEU A 245 -17.76 4.15 -3.70
C LEU A 245 -18.55 3.10 -2.92
N THR A 246 -19.76 3.43 -2.48
CA THR A 246 -20.63 2.49 -1.75
C THR A 246 -21.18 1.40 -2.68
N TRP A 247 -21.30 1.67 -3.98
CA TRP A 247 -21.57 0.67 -5.01
C TRP A 247 -20.39 -0.29 -5.22
N GLY A 248 -19.15 0.21 -5.28
CA GLY A 248 -17.95 -0.64 -5.25
C GLY A 248 -17.90 -1.54 -4.00
N GLN A 249 -18.17 -0.97 -2.80
CA GLN A 249 -18.28 -1.75 -1.57
C GLN A 249 -19.32 -2.88 -1.67
N TYR A 250 -20.44 -2.64 -2.35
CA TYR A 250 -21.48 -3.63 -2.57
C TYR A 250 -21.04 -4.75 -3.51
N TRP A 251 -20.44 -4.43 -4.67
CA TRP A 251 -20.07 -5.45 -5.65
C TRP A 251 -18.86 -6.28 -5.23
N ALA A 252 -17.89 -5.71 -4.53
CA ALA A 252 -16.82 -6.52 -3.92
C ALA A 252 -17.35 -7.43 -2.79
N ALA A 253 -18.34 -6.99 -2.02
CA ALA A 253 -19.04 -7.85 -1.07
C ALA A 253 -19.80 -8.99 -1.78
N ALA A 254 -20.44 -8.71 -2.92
CA ALA A 254 -21.10 -9.72 -3.74
C ALA A 254 -20.13 -10.77 -4.29
N HIS A 255 -19.00 -10.34 -4.87
CA HIS A 255 -17.94 -11.25 -5.32
C HIS A 255 -17.35 -12.07 -4.16
N ALA A 256 -17.11 -11.45 -2.99
CA ALA A 256 -16.68 -12.17 -1.78
C ALA A 256 -17.70 -13.22 -1.30
N ILE A 257 -19.00 -12.93 -1.35
CA ILE A 257 -20.07 -13.85 -0.95
C ILE A 257 -20.24 -15.00 -1.95
N ALA A 258 -20.14 -14.71 -3.25
CA ALA A 258 -20.40 -15.65 -4.36
C ALA A 258 -19.58 -16.97 -4.30
N TYR A 259 -18.42 -16.98 -3.63
CA TYR A 259 -17.63 -18.22 -3.42
C TYR A 259 -18.40 -19.31 -2.65
N PHE A 260 -19.42 -18.94 -1.87
CA PHE A 260 -20.17 -19.82 -0.97
C PHE A 260 -21.66 -19.97 -1.29
N GLU A 261 -22.13 -19.37 -2.38
CA GLU A 261 -23.53 -19.39 -2.80
C GLU A 261 -23.68 -20.05 -4.19
N THR A 262 -24.86 -20.58 -4.49
CA THR A 262 -25.18 -21.23 -5.78
C THR A 262 -26.24 -20.48 -6.60
N ASP A 263 -26.74 -19.35 -6.08
CA ASP A 263 -27.82 -18.56 -6.67
C ASP A 263 -27.50 -17.07 -6.53
N ALA A 264 -27.35 -16.38 -7.67
CA ALA A 264 -27.02 -14.95 -7.72
C ALA A 264 -28.02 -14.06 -6.96
N ARG A 265 -29.29 -14.46 -6.86
CA ARG A 265 -30.33 -13.71 -6.12
C ARG A 265 -30.09 -13.75 -4.61
N VAL A 266 -29.50 -14.83 -4.10
CA VAL A 266 -29.08 -14.96 -2.70
C VAL A 266 -27.82 -14.14 -2.43
N VAL A 267 -26.90 -14.05 -3.40
CA VAL A 267 -25.74 -13.14 -3.31
C VAL A 267 -26.20 -11.68 -3.23
N LEU A 268 -27.10 -11.25 -4.12
CA LEU A 268 -27.65 -9.89 -4.10
C LEU A 268 -28.27 -9.53 -2.75
N GLN A 269 -29.10 -10.42 -2.21
CA GLN A 269 -29.79 -10.22 -0.93
C GLN A 269 -28.80 -10.11 0.24
N LYS A 270 -27.80 -10.98 0.32
CA LYS A 270 -26.81 -10.98 1.41
C LYS A 270 -25.87 -9.77 1.35
N SER A 271 -25.52 -9.31 0.16
CA SER A 271 -24.64 -8.16 -0.04
C SER A 271 -25.27 -6.84 0.43
N MET A 272 -26.61 -6.77 0.48
CA MET A 272 -27.35 -5.63 1.06
C MET A 272 -27.17 -5.49 2.59
N GLU A 273 -26.53 -6.44 3.28
CA GLU A 273 -26.16 -6.34 4.70
C GLU A 273 -24.81 -5.60 4.93
N VAL A 274 -24.16 -5.12 3.86
CA VAL A 274 -22.87 -4.41 3.90
C VAL A 274 -23.01 -2.89 3.65
N VAL A 275 -24.12 -2.46 3.04
CA VAL A 275 -24.45 -1.05 2.78
C VAL A 275 -25.38 -0.47 3.86
N PRO A 276 -25.46 0.86 4.04
CA PRO A 276 -26.31 1.45 5.08
C PRO A 276 -27.82 1.22 4.79
N GLY A 277 -28.58 0.90 5.83
CA GLY A 277 -29.93 0.33 5.71
C GLY A 277 -31.01 1.21 5.04
N ASN A 278 -30.90 2.54 5.10
CA ASN A 278 -31.78 3.48 4.38
C ASN A 278 -31.00 4.30 3.33
N SER A 279 -29.91 3.73 2.78
CA SER A 279 -29.17 4.34 1.66
C SER A 279 -29.97 4.27 0.36
N TRP A 280 -29.63 5.14 -0.61
CA TRP A 280 -30.22 5.11 -1.94
C TRP A 280 -30.00 3.78 -2.66
N ILE A 281 -28.81 3.17 -2.51
CA ILE A 281 -28.45 1.83 -3.00
C ILE A 281 -29.47 0.78 -2.55
N ARG A 282 -29.86 0.82 -1.27
CA ARG A 282 -30.88 -0.09 -0.75
C ARG A 282 -32.27 0.22 -1.30
N GLY A 283 -32.61 1.50 -1.45
CA GLY A 283 -33.81 1.93 -2.15
C GLY A 283 -33.89 1.41 -3.59
N MET A 284 -32.78 1.42 -4.32
CA MET A 284 -32.68 0.92 -5.69
C MET A 284 -32.89 -0.60 -5.77
N TYR A 285 -32.35 -1.36 -4.82
CA TYR A 285 -32.64 -2.81 -4.71
C TYR A 285 -34.12 -3.08 -4.41
N ASP A 286 -34.70 -2.38 -3.44
CA ASP A 286 -36.12 -2.55 -3.08
C ASP A 286 -37.04 -2.14 -4.27
N VAL A 287 -36.65 -1.14 -5.07
CA VAL A 287 -37.30 -0.76 -6.35
C VAL A 287 -37.17 -1.86 -7.41
N ALA A 288 -35.97 -2.39 -7.66
CA ALA A 288 -35.77 -3.46 -8.65
C ALA A 288 -36.58 -4.72 -8.30
N VAL A 289 -36.64 -5.09 -7.02
CA VAL A 289 -37.48 -6.18 -6.51
C VAL A 289 -38.98 -5.89 -6.71
N ALA A 290 -39.44 -4.65 -6.48
CA ALA A 290 -40.83 -4.27 -6.71
C ALA A 290 -41.20 -4.26 -8.21
N LEU A 291 -40.31 -3.80 -9.08
CA LEU A 291 -40.49 -3.82 -10.54
C LEU A 291 -40.54 -5.24 -11.10
N HIS A 292 -39.68 -6.13 -10.61
CA HIS A 292 -39.73 -7.56 -10.91
C HIS A 292 -41.05 -8.22 -10.46
N GLN A 293 -41.62 -7.80 -9.32
CA GLN A 293 -42.95 -8.25 -8.89
C GLN A 293 -44.10 -7.67 -9.74
N LYS A 294 -43.95 -6.43 -10.25
CA LYS A 294 -44.94 -5.76 -11.11
C LYS A 294 -44.96 -6.33 -12.53
N TYR A 295 -43.80 -6.71 -13.07
CA TYR A 295 -43.61 -7.18 -14.44
C TYR A 295 -42.94 -8.57 -14.49
N PRO A 296 -43.52 -9.63 -13.91
CA PRO A 296 -42.83 -10.90 -13.62
C PRO A 296 -42.27 -11.68 -14.82
N THR A 297 -42.55 -11.27 -16.06
CA THR A 297 -41.97 -11.83 -17.29
C THR A 297 -41.54 -10.78 -18.32
N ASP A 298 -41.68 -9.48 -18.03
CA ASP A 298 -41.31 -8.39 -18.94
C ASP A 298 -40.24 -7.51 -18.30
N TRP A 299 -38.98 -7.98 -18.40
CA TRP A 299 -37.82 -7.24 -17.94
C TRP A 299 -37.66 -5.89 -18.65
N ARG A 300 -38.17 -5.74 -19.88
CA ARG A 300 -38.08 -4.50 -20.66
C ARG A 300 -39.05 -3.45 -20.13
N ALA A 301 -40.23 -3.84 -19.66
CA ALA A 301 -41.13 -2.95 -18.94
C ALA A 301 -40.53 -2.52 -17.60
N ALA A 302 -39.94 -3.46 -16.83
CA ALA A 302 -39.25 -3.12 -15.59
C ALA A 302 -38.06 -2.17 -15.81
N VAL A 303 -37.21 -2.41 -16.80
CA VAL A 303 -36.10 -1.51 -17.17
C VAL A 303 -36.62 -0.14 -17.61
N ARG A 304 -37.62 -0.07 -18.51
CA ARG A 304 -38.19 1.24 -18.90
C ARG A 304 -38.83 1.99 -17.74
N GLU A 305 -39.43 1.30 -16.77
CA GLU A 305 -39.99 1.96 -15.58
C GLU A 305 -38.90 2.41 -14.61
N LEU A 306 -37.85 1.62 -14.39
CA LEU A 306 -36.65 2.03 -13.66
C LEU A 306 -36.07 3.34 -14.25
N TRP A 307 -35.89 3.36 -15.58
CA TRP A 307 -35.45 4.48 -16.40
C TRP A 307 -36.56 5.50 -16.76
N THR A 308 -37.65 5.61 -15.97
CA THR A 308 -38.61 6.73 -16.08
C THR A 308 -39.17 7.20 -14.74
N GLU A 309 -39.44 6.27 -13.82
CA GLU A 309 -40.14 6.56 -12.56
C GLU A 309 -39.20 6.85 -11.37
N LYS A 310 -37.93 6.46 -11.41
CA LYS A 310 -37.07 6.38 -10.20
C LYS A 310 -35.63 6.91 -10.37
N TYR A 311 -35.35 7.73 -11.39
CA TYR A 311 -34.07 8.45 -11.43
C TYR A 311 -33.90 9.36 -10.21
N ARG A 312 -32.90 9.05 -9.37
CA ARG A 312 -32.17 10.09 -8.64
C ARG A 312 -31.46 10.90 -9.71
N ASN A 313 -32.01 12.08 -10.01
CA ASN A 313 -31.63 12.91 -11.16
C ASN A 313 -30.27 13.58 -10.90
N PHE A 314 -29.21 12.78 -10.98
CA PHE A 314 -27.81 13.11 -10.71
C PHE A 314 -27.22 14.00 -11.80
N TYR A 315 -27.72 15.23 -11.84
CA TYR A 315 -27.22 16.28 -12.70
C TYR A 315 -26.00 16.99 -12.08
N ALA A 316 -25.04 16.24 -11.53
CA ALA A 316 -23.81 16.85 -11.03
C ALA A 316 -22.96 17.34 -12.22
N VAL A 317 -22.76 18.67 -12.32
CA VAL A 317 -21.95 19.37 -13.35
C VAL A 317 -22.15 18.96 -14.81
N GLY A 318 -23.05 19.65 -15.53
CA GLY A 318 -22.82 20.13 -16.91
C GLY A 318 -22.61 19.11 -18.04
N TYR A 319 -22.65 17.81 -17.76
CA TYR A 319 -22.49 16.73 -18.72
C TYR A 319 -23.85 16.10 -19.04
N ASP A 320 -24.21 16.09 -20.32
CA ASP A 320 -25.40 15.39 -20.84
C ASP A 320 -25.19 13.86 -20.92
N LYS A 321 -24.60 13.26 -19.87
CA LYS A 321 -24.19 11.85 -19.78
C LYS A 321 -25.08 11.02 -18.83
N ILE A 322 -26.40 11.09 -18.97
CA ILE A 322 -27.36 10.32 -18.14
C ILE A 322 -27.15 8.78 -18.21
N MET A 323 -26.47 8.29 -19.23
CA MET A 323 -26.10 6.88 -19.38
C MET A 323 -25.07 6.39 -18.34
N LEU A 324 -24.19 7.25 -17.81
CA LEU A 324 -23.13 6.88 -16.84
C LEU A 324 -23.60 6.89 -15.37
N LEU A 325 -24.91 6.72 -15.12
CA LEU A 325 -25.45 6.78 -13.76
C LEU A 325 -25.38 5.41 -13.08
N SER A 326 -24.36 5.22 -12.23
CA SER A 326 -24.10 4.00 -11.44
C SER A 326 -25.37 3.38 -10.85
N ASP A 327 -26.20 4.20 -10.20
CA ASP A 327 -27.46 3.75 -9.58
C ASP A 327 -28.38 3.00 -10.54
N VAL A 328 -28.49 3.49 -11.77
CA VAL A 328 -29.44 2.98 -12.77
C VAL A 328 -28.86 1.75 -13.46
N ASN A 329 -27.55 1.79 -13.77
CA ASN A 329 -26.79 0.67 -14.33
C ASN A 329 -26.79 -0.53 -13.36
N HIS A 330 -26.59 -0.30 -12.07
CA HIS A 330 -26.75 -1.36 -11.06
C HIS A 330 -28.20 -1.79 -10.84
N GLY A 331 -29.15 -0.87 -10.99
CA GLY A 331 -30.58 -1.20 -11.02
C GLY A 331 -30.94 -2.15 -12.18
N THR A 332 -30.37 -1.98 -13.37
CA THR A 332 -30.55 -2.94 -14.48
C THR A 332 -29.82 -4.25 -14.22
N GLY A 333 -28.62 -4.22 -13.63
CA GLY A 333 -27.90 -5.42 -13.15
C GLY A 333 -28.71 -6.25 -12.14
N PHE A 334 -29.41 -5.61 -11.20
CA PHE A 334 -30.34 -6.28 -10.28
C PHE A 334 -31.49 -6.96 -11.04
N LEU A 335 -32.11 -6.26 -12.00
CA LEU A 335 -33.16 -6.85 -12.84
C LEU A 335 -32.62 -8.02 -13.67
N ALA A 336 -31.43 -7.91 -14.27
CA ALA A 336 -30.80 -8.98 -15.06
C ALA A 336 -30.55 -10.28 -14.27
N ILE A 337 -30.16 -10.16 -13.00
CA ILE A 337 -30.01 -11.32 -12.10
C ILE A 337 -31.36 -11.90 -11.67
N LEU A 338 -32.37 -11.05 -11.40
CA LEU A 338 -33.71 -11.49 -11.01
C LEU A 338 -34.41 -12.25 -12.16
N TYR A 339 -34.45 -11.66 -13.35
CA TYR A 339 -35.11 -12.21 -14.54
C TYR A 339 -34.32 -13.35 -15.21
N GLY A 340 -32.99 -13.26 -15.24
CA GLY A 340 -32.13 -14.33 -15.75
C GLY A 340 -32.14 -15.58 -14.88
N GLN A 341 -32.75 -15.54 -13.69
CA GLN A 341 -33.09 -16.72 -12.87
C GLN A 341 -31.89 -17.62 -12.55
N ASN A 342 -30.69 -17.04 -12.42
CA ASN A 342 -29.42 -17.74 -12.22
C ASN A 342 -28.96 -18.58 -13.44
N ASP A 343 -29.45 -18.31 -14.66
CA ASP A 343 -28.80 -18.71 -15.91
C ASP A 343 -27.72 -17.68 -16.30
N TYR A 344 -26.59 -18.14 -16.84
CA TYR A 344 -25.47 -17.26 -17.20
C TYR A 344 -25.80 -16.38 -18.42
N MET A 345 -26.26 -17.01 -19.50
CA MET A 345 -26.42 -16.36 -20.80
C MET A 345 -27.66 -15.48 -20.83
N GLU A 346 -28.74 -15.87 -20.15
CA GLU A 346 -29.92 -15.01 -20.00
C GLU A 346 -29.60 -13.76 -19.17
N THR A 347 -28.84 -13.89 -18.07
CA THR A 347 -28.40 -12.72 -17.29
C THR A 347 -27.48 -11.80 -18.10
N LEU A 348 -26.45 -12.34 -18.79
CA LEU A 348 -25.58 -11.56 -19.69
C LEU A 348 -26.39 -10.84 -20.78
N LYS A 349 -27.31 -11.54 -21.45
CA LYS A 349 -28.21 -10.95 -22.47
C LYS A 349 -29.02 -9.79 -21.90
N ILE A 350 -29.57 -9.91 -20.69
CA ILE A 350 -30.38 -8.85 -20.08
C ILE A 350 -29.52 -7.66 -19.65
N CYS A 351 -28.29 -7.86 -19.16
CA CYS A 351 -27.33 -6.77 -18.94
C CYS A 351 -27.06 -6.01 -20.25
N SER A 352 -26.61 -6.70 -21.30
CA SER A 352 -26.29 -6.09 -22.60
C SER A 352 -27.49 -5.42 -23.28
N LEU A 353 -28.69 -6.00 -23.19
CA LEU A 353 -29.90 -5.46 -23.83
C LEU A 353 -30.70 -4.47 -22.96
N ALA A 354 -30.31 -4.24 -21.70
CA ALA A 354 -30.96 -3.25 -20.84
C ALA A 354 -30.92 -1.85 -21.47
N GLY A 355 -29.77 -1.49 -22.03
CA GLY A 355 -29.48 -0.13 -22.50
C GLY A 355 -28.91 0.76 -21.41
N GLY A 356 -28.43 1.94 -21.80
CA GLY A 356 -27.44 2.66 -21.01
C GLY A 356 -26.05 2.04 -21.18
N ASP A 357 -25.26 2.09 -20.11
CA ASP A 357 -23.89 1.59 -19.95
C ASP A 357 -23.92 0.07 -19.66
N GLY A 358 -24.15 -0.73 -20.71
CA GLY A 358 -24.60 -2.13 -20.59
C GLY A 358 -23.47 -3.15 -20.38
N ASP A 359 -22.28 -2.85 -20.89
CA ASP A 359 -21.08 -3.69 -20.76
C ASP A 359 -20.47 -3.64 -19.36
N CYS A 360 -20.27 -2.46 -18.76
CA CYS A 360 -19.75 -2.37 -17.39
C CYS A 360 -20.67 -3.09 -16.37
N THR A 361 -21.98 -3.02 -16.63
CA THR A 361 -23.01 -3.77 -15.92
C THR A 361 -22.90 -5.28 -16.15
N ALA A 362 -22.59 -5.70 -17.38
CA ALA A 362 -22.38 -7.09 -17.74
C ALA A 362 -21.08 -7.65 -17.16
N ALA A 363 -19.98 -6.92 -17.17
CA ALA A 363 -18.69 -7.32 -16.59
C ALA A 363 -18.82 -7.61 -15.09
N ASN A 364 -19.37 -6.64 -14.34
CA ASN A 364 -19.68 -6.76 -12.91
C ASN A 364 -20.50 -8.02 -12.59
N VAL A 365 -21.61 -8.21 -13.30
CA VAL A 365 -22.55 -9.31 -13.03
C VAL A 365 -22.00 -10.65 -13.51
N CYS A 366 -21.27 -10.70 -14.62
CA CYS A 366 -20.72 -11.93 -15.19
C CYS A 366 -19.45 -12.39 -14.46
N GLY A 367 -18.65 -11.49 -13.90
CA GLY A 367 -17.60 -11.83 -12.94
C GLY A 367 -18.18 -12.58 -11.73
N MET A 368 -19.24 -12.04 -11.12
CA MET A 368 -19.95 -12.69 -10.02
C MET A 368 -20.56 -14.04 -10.44
N MET A 369 -21.17 -14.14 -11.62
CA MET A 369 -21.70 -15.41 -12.15
C MET A 369 -20.57 -16.43 -12.39
N GLY A 370 -19.41 -16.01 -12.88
CA GLY A 370 -18.20 -16.82 -12.98
C GLY A 370 -17.80 -17.41 -11.63
N ILE A 371 -17.77 -16.62 -10.56
CA ILE A 371 -17.53 -17.13 -9.20
C ILE A 371 -18.61 -18.16 -8.82
N ILE A 372 -19.90 -17.88 -9.04
CA ILE A 372 -20.99 -18.80 -8.64
C ILE A 372 -20.86 -20.15 -9.35
N LYS A 373 -20.63 -20.13 -10.67
CA LYS A 373 -20.66 -21.31 -11.55
C LYS A 373 -19.35 -22.10 -11.60
N GLY A 374 -18.20 -21.43 -11.50
CA GLY A 374 -16.91 -22.03 -11.80
C GLY A 374 -16.71 -22.31 -13.31
N MET A 375 -15.57 -22.87 -13.68
CA MET A 375 -15.24 -23.12 -15.09
C MET A 375 -16.25 -24.07 -15.75
N ALA A 376 -16.75 -25.05 -15.00
CA ALA A 376 -17.72 -26.04 -15.47
C ALA A 376 -19.12 -25.46 -15.79
N GLY A 377 -19.40 -24.20 -15.47
CA GLY A 377 -20.61 -23.48 -15.86
C GLY A 377 -20.35 -22.10 -16.46
N THR A 378 -19.13 -21.88 -16.96
CA THR A 378 -18.78 -20.74 -17.82
C THR A 378 -19.27 -21.04 -19.26
N PRO A 379 -19.77 -20.06 -20.04
CA PRO A 379 -20.22 -20.28 -21.41
C PRO A 379 -19.14 -20.92 -22.30
N GLN A 380 -19.52 -21.84 -23.18
CA GLN A 380 -18.55 -22.56 -24.03
C GLN A 380 -17.85 -21.61 -24.99
N GLU A 381 -18.57 -20.60 -25.49
CA GLU A 381 -18.05 -19.53 -26.34
C GLU A 381 -16.95 -18.73 -25.63
N PHE A 382 -17.07 -18.49 -24.31
CA PHE A 382 -16.03 -17.85 -23.52
C PHE A 382 -14.82 -18.78 -23.33
N VAL A 383 -15.04 -20.09 -23.20
CA VAL A 383 -13.96 -21.09 -23.14
C VAL A 383 -13.18 -21.17 -24.47
N ASP A 384 -13.89 -21.16 -25.60
CA ASP A 384 -13.32 -21.32 -26.94
C ASP A 384 -12.59 -20.05 -27.42
N HIS A 385 -13.08 -18.86 -27.05
CA HIS A 385 -12.58 -17.58 -27.56
C HIS A 385 -11.78 -16.74 -26.56
N ILE A 386 -12.12 -16.76 -25.26
CA ILE A 386 -11.46 -15.92 -24.24
C ILE A 386 -10.40 -16.74 -23.51
N TYR A 387 -10.78 -17.89 -22.94
CA TYR A 387 -9.88 -18.84 -22.28
C TYR A 387 -9.20 -19.81 -23.26
N LYS A 388 -9.07 -19.39 -24.51
CA LYS A 388 -8.64 -20.23 -25.63
C LYS A 388 -7.32 -20.96 -25.34
N ASN A 389 -7.24 -22.20 -25.83
CA ASN A 389 -6.14 -23.14 -25.59
C ASN A 389 -5.89 -23.45 -24.10
N GLY A 390 -6.83 -23.15 -23.20
CA GLY A 390 -6.69 -23.37 -21.77
C GLY A 390 -5.81 -22.35 -21.04
N THR A 391 -5.67 -21.13 -21.57
CA THR A 391 -5.01 -20.02 -20.86
C THR A 391 -5.65 -18.66 -21.09
N GLY A 392 -5.91 -18.29 -22.34
CA GLY A 392 -6.18 -16.90 -22.74
C GLY A 392 -5.04 -15.92 -22.38
N VAL A 393 -5.15 -14.68 -22.86
CA VAL A 393 -4.23 -13.58 -22.50
C VAL A 393 -5.01 -12.27 -22.35
N TRP A 394 -4.79 -11.55 -21.27
CA TRP A 394 -5.17 -10.15 -21.09
C TRP A 394 -3.99 -9.23 -21.45
N ILE A 395 -4.26 -8.14 -22.17
CA ILE A 395 -3.26 -7.29 -22.82
C ILE A 395 -3.38 -5.83 -22.35
N ASN A 396 -2.43 -5.35 -21.56
CA ASN A 396 -2.23 -3.93 -21.20
C ASN A 396 -1.71 -3.15 -22.42
N ASP A 397 -2.57 -2.50 -23.21
CA ASP A 397 -2.15 -1.86 -24.45
C ASP A 397 -1.79 -0.38 -24.33
N THR A 398 -0.50 -0.14 -24.16
CA THR A 398 0.13 1.18 -24.11
C THR A 398 0.02 2.01 -25.40
N ALA A 399 -0.60 1.51 -26.48
CA ALA A 399 -0.94 2.28 -27.67
C ALA A 399 -2.30 2.99 -27.57
N HIS A 400 -3.04 2.83 -26.46
CA HIS A 400 -4.43 3.24 -26.29
C HIS A 400 -4.58 4.27 -25.17
N GLY A 401 -5.80 4.48 -24.66
CA GLY A 401 -6.09 5.47 -23.61
C GLY A 401 -5.96 4.95 -22.18
N LEU A 402 -6.05 3.63 -22.00
CA LEU A 402 -6.24 2.93 -20.72
C LEU A 402 -5.13 1.88 -20.52
N HIS A 403 -4.13 2.19 -19.70
CA HIS A 403 -2.93 1.35 -19.54
C HIS A 403 -2.02 1.78 -18.38
N MET A 404 -1.10 0.88 -18.03
CA MET A 404 0.06 1.13 -17.17
C MET A 404 1.32 1.19 -18.04
N HIS A 405 1.99 2.34 -18.06
CA HIS A 405 2.99 2.68 -19.08
C HIS A 405 4.43 2.20 -18.79
N LYS A 406 4.85 2.17 -17.51
CA LYS A 406 6.23 1.89 -17.10
C LYS A 406 6.31 0.55 -16.38
N ASP A 407 7.24 -0.32 -16.77
CA ASP A 407 7.61 -1.60 -16.12
C ASP A 407 6.46 -2.58 -15.75
N PHE A 408 5.23 -2.34 -16.23
CA PHE A 408 4.10 -3.26 -16.07
C PHE A 408 4.07 -4.29 -17.21
N PRO A 409 3.70 -5.57 -16.96
CA PRO A 409 3.57 -6.56 -18.02
C PRO A 409 2.57 -6.13 -19.10
N ARG A 410 2.96 -6.21 -20.38
CA ARG A 410 2.01 -6.02 -21.49
C ARG A 410 1.03 -7.20 -21.58
N ASP A 411 1.52 -8.43 -21.44
CA ASP A 411 0.77 -9.65 -21.70
C ASP A 411 0.68 -10.50 -20.42
N SER A 412 -0.53 -10.80 -19.94
CA SER A 412 -0.79 -11.58 -18.71
C SER A 412 -1.81 -12.69 -18.97
N LYS A 413 -1.52 -13.96 -18.67
CA LYS A 413 -2.52 -15.04 -18.86
C LYS A 413 -3.55 -15.03 -17.75
N PHE A 414 -4.81 -15.38 -18.05
CA PHE A 414 -5.85 -15.50 -17.00
C PHE A 414 -5.50 -16.55 -15.94
N THR A 415 -4.75 -17.60 -16.29
CA THR A 415 -4.20 -18.57 -15.31
C THR A 415 -3.16 -17.97 -14.36
N ASP A 416 -2.28 -17.12 -14.88
CA ASP A 416 -1.24 -16.45 -14.09
C ASP A 416 -1.85 -15.37 -13.18
N LEU A 417 -2.90 -14.67 -13.65
CA LEU A 417 -3.72 -13.74 -12.88
C LEU A 417 -4.55 -14.45 -11.79
N ALA A 418 -5.24 -15.55 -12.10
CA ALA A 418 -5.96 -16.35 -11.10
C ALA A 418 -5.02 -16.87 -9.99
N ALA A 419 -3.79 -17.24 -10.36
CA ALA A 419 -2.75 -17.60 -9.40
C ALA A 419 -2.25 -16.39 -8.58
N GLN A 420 -2.30 -15.16 -9.11
CA GLN A 420 -1.95 -13.93 -8.38
C GLN A 420 -3.02 -13.58 -7.34
N PHE A 421 -4.29 -13.55 -7.72
CA PHE A 421 -5.42 -13.47 -6.79
C PHE A 421 -5.32 -14.54 -5.70
N GLN A 422 -4.95 -15.77 -6.05
CA GLN A 422 -4.74 -16.84 -5.06
C GLN A 422 -3.63 -16.52 -4.04
N ARG A 423 -2.48 -15.99 -4.48
CA ARG A 423 -1.39 -15.56 -3.57
C ARG A 423 -1.78 -14.36 -2.72
N ASN A 424 -2.61 -13.45 -3.23
CA ASN A 424 -3.13 -12.30 -2.49
C ASN A 424 -4.14 -12.75 -1.43
N ALA A 425 -5.15 -13.53 -1.82
CA ALA A 425 -6.15 -14.12 -0.92
C ALA A 425 -5.52 -14.99 0.18
N GLU A 426 -4.49 -15.82 -0.11
CA GLU A 426 -3.82 -16.61 0.92
C GLU A 426 -3.08 -15.74 1.95
N ARG A 427 -2.52 -14.59 1.56
CA ARG A 427 -1.87 -13.63 2.48
C ARG A 427 -2.92 -12.93 3.35
N ILE A 428 -3.99 -12.42 2.73
CA ILE A 428 -5.10 -11.72 3.37
C ILE A 428 -5.89 -12.62 4.33
N LEU A 429 -6.13 -13.87 3.95
CA LEU A 429 -6.84 -14.83 4.79
C LEU A 429 -6.04 -15.18 6.05
N ARG A 430 -4.72 -15.33 5.93
CA ARG A 430 -3.82 -15.52 7.09
C ARG A 430 -3.79 -14.29 8.01
N SER A 431 -3.73 -13.07 7.48
CA SER A 431 -3.71 -11.85 8.32
C SER A 431 -5.04 -11.60 9.05
N ASN A 432 -6.16 -12.06 8.49
CA ASN A 432 -7.49 -11.99 9.12
C ASN A 432 -7.82 -13.22 10.01
N GLY A 433 -6.83 -14.07 10.31
CA GLY A 433 -6.97 -15.18 11.25
C GLY A 433 -7.67 -16.43 10.70
N GLY A 434 -7.77 -16.55 9.38
CA GLY A 434 -8.10 -17.81 8.70
C GLY A 434 -6.89 -18.74 8.56
N ILE A 435 -7.16 -20.01 8.24
CA ILE A 435 -6.15 -21.05 8.09
C ILE A 435 -6.04 -21.43 6.62
N VAL A 436 -4.82 -21.42 6.08
CA VAL A 436 -4.51 -21.96 4.75
C VAL A 436 -3.66 -23.22 4.93
N THR A 437 -4.18 -24.35 4.46
CA THR A 437 -3.50 -25.66 4.40
C THR A 437 -2.91 -25.89 3.00
N GLY A 438 -2.34 -27.07 2.75
CA GLY A 438 -1.92 -27.45 1.39
C GLY A 438 -3.09 -27.59 0.40
N SER A 439 -4.30 -27.93 0.86
CA SER A 439 -5.44 -28.30 0.01
C SER A 439 -6.68 -27.40 0.17
N SER A 440 -6.77 -26.60 1.23
CA SER A 440 -7.97 -25.82 1.55
C SER A 440 -7.70 -24.55 2.36
N TYR A 441 -8.67 -23.64 2.34
CA TYR A 441 -8.75 -22.51 3.25
C TYR A 441 -9.93 -22.70 4.21
N THR A 442 -9.72 -22.42 5.49
CA THR A 442 -10.77 -22.27 6.50
C THR A 442 -10.85 -20.80 6.87
N ILE A 443 -11.99 -20.20 6.55
CA ILE A 443 -12.25 -18.76 6.66
C ILE A 443 -13.04 -18.54 7.95
N LYS A 444 -12.61 -17.60 8.78
CA LYS A 444 -13.35 -17.19 9.97
C LYS A 444 -14.56 -16.34 9.56
N ASN A 445 -15.74 -16.62 10.12
CA ASN A 445 -16.91 -15.76 9.90
C ASN A 445 -16.65 -14.37 10.49
N GLU A 446 -16.88 -13.34 9.70
CA GLU A 446 -16.85 -11.95 10.15
C GLU A 446 -18.04 -11.63 11.05
N THR A 447 -17.90 -10.58 11.86
CA THR A 447 -19.01 -10.00 12.62
C THR A 447 -19.45 -8.71 11.95
N SER A 448 -20.74 -8.60 11.62
CA SER A 448 -21.30 -7.42 10.97
C SER A 448 -21.07 -6.15 11.79
N ILE A 449 -20.58 -5.10 11.13
CA ILE A 449 -20.47 -3.75 11.69
C ILE A 449 -21.79 -3.02 11.42
N ALA A 450 -22.43 -2.51 12.46
CA ALA A 450 -23.72 -1.83 12.35
C ALA A 450 -23.58 -0.44 11.68
N LYS A 451 -23.84 -0.37 10.37
CA LYS A 451 -24.08 0.87 9.62
C LYS A 451 -25.53 1.33 9.84
N ILE A 452 -25.75 2.22 10.81
CA ILE A 452 -27.06 2.79 11.15
C ILE A 452 -27.24 4.08 10.34
N SER A 453 -27.94 4.03 9.20
CA SER A 453 -28.26 5.27 8.48
C SER A 453 -29.53 5.93 9.03
N SER A 454 -29.51 7.25 9.08
CA SER A 454 -30.67 8.12 9.17
C SER A 454 -31.58 7.99 7.93
N ALA A 455 -32.78 8.58 8.01
CA ALA A 455 -33.77 8.53 6.94
C ALA A 455 -33.53 9.63 5.87
N ASN A 456 -32.36 9.60 5.23
CA ASN A 456 -31.93 10.65 4.29
C ASN A 456 -32.80 10.68 3.03
N TYR A 457 -33.29 9.51 2.57
CA TYR A 457 -34.14 9.37 1.39
C TYR A 457 -35.46 10.17 1.46
N ASP A 458 -35.85 10.69 2.63
CA ASP A 458 -37.00 11.58 2.74
C ASP A 458 -36.80 12.92 2.01
N PHE A 459 -35.56 13.44 1.92
CA PHE A 459 -35.29 14.66 1.16
C PHE A 459 -35.72 14.52 -0.31
N GLU A 460 -35.38 13.41 -0.99
CA GLU A 460 -35.74 13.16 -2.40
C GLU A 460 -37.25 13.03 -2.67
N LYS A 461 -38.06 12.90 -1.62
CA LYS A 461 -39.53 12.92 -1.68
C LYS A 461 -40.10 14.33 -1.49
N GLY A 462 -39.25 15.31 -1.15
CA GLY A 462 -39.64 16.61 -0.62
C GLY A 462 -40.15 16.55 0.83
N ASP A 463 -39.83 15.49 1.57
CA ASP A 463 -40.41 15.19 2.89
C ASP A 463 -39.43 15.53 4.04
N LEU A 464 -39.97 16.09 5.13
CA LEU A 464 -39.27 16.37 6.38
C LEU A 464 -39.95 15.72 7.60
N THR A 465 -40.89 14.79 7.40
CA THR A 465 -41.69 14.18 8.49
C THR A 465 -40.83 13.50 9.57
N ASN A 466 -39.67 12.95 9.20
CA ASN A 466 -38.71 12.34 10.13
C ASN A 466 -37.61 13.31 10.63
N TRP A 467 -37.72 14.62 10.34
CA TRP A 467 -36.76 15.65 10.71
C TRP A 467 -37.36 16.67 11.69
N ASN A 468 -36.63 16.96 12.76
CA ASN A 468 -36.96 18.01 13.71
C ASN A 468 -36.51 19.38 13.16
N ILE A 469 -37.35 20.38 13.39
CA ILE A 469 -37.18 21.77 12.94
C ILE A 469 -37.20 22.68 14.17
N TRP A 470 -36.20 23.55 14.30
CA TRP A 470 -36.15 24.57 15.37
C TRP A 470 -35.51 25.87 14.85
N ASN A 471 -35.92 27.03 15.37
CA ASN A 471 -35.24 28.30 15.13
C ASN A 471 -35.58 29.35 16.19
N SER A 472 -34.78 30.42 16.23
CA SER A 472 -34.88 31.52 17.20
C SER A 472 -36.16 32.35 17.12
N ALA A 473 -36.91 32.25 16.00
CA ALA A 473 -38.13 33.04 15.76
C ALA A 473 -39.43 32.26 16.04
N GLY A 474 -39.34 30.94 16.25
CA GLY A 474 -40.52 30.09 16.46
C GLY A 474 -41.41 29.90 15.23
N SER A 475 -40.93 30.18 14.00
CA SER A 475 -41.72 30.09 12.77
C SER A 475 -41.08 29.16 11.74
N SER A 476 -41.84 28.22 11.17
CA SER A 476 -41.29 27.15 10.31
C SER A 476 -40.95 27.56 8.87
N ASN A 477 -41.28 28.80 8.48
CA ASN A 477 -41.26 29.26 7.08
C ASN A 477 -39.87 29.37 6.43
N THR A 478 -38.80 29.05 7.17
CA THR A 478 -37.41 29.18 6.74
C THR A 478 -36.69 27.83 6.55
N ILE A 479 -37.37 26.70 6.75
CA ILE A 479 -36.79 25.35 6.66
C ILE A 479 -37.68 24.44 5.81
N TRP A 480 -37.12 23.86 4.74
CA TRP A 480 -37.82 22.92 3.85
C TRP A 480 -36.86 21.99 3.10
N ALA A 481 -37.40 20.90 2.51
CA ALA A 481 -36.66 20.09 1.54
C ALA A 481 -36.72 20.80 0.17
N GLU A 482 -35.59 21.35 -0.28
CA GLU A 482 -35.53 22.16 -1.51
C GLU A 482 -35.09 21.30 -2.71
N LYS A 483 -35.91 21.26 -3.76
CA LYS A 483 -35.52 20.74 -5.08
C LYS A 483 -34.59 21.74 -5.75
N GLN A 484 -33.30 21.42 -5.89
CA GLN A 484 -32.32 22.32 -6.50
C GLN A 484 -31.85 21.83 -7.86
N TYR A 485 -32.43 22.38 -8.93
CA TYR A 485 -32.05 22.13 -10.32
C TYR A 485 -31.83 23.45 -11.07
N ASN A 486 -30.62 23.68 -11.56
CA ASN A 486 -30.26 24.79 -12.42
C ASN A 486 -30.59 24.45 -13.88
N ALA A 487 -31.68 25.01 -14.40
CA ALA A 487 -32.14 24.77 -15.77
C ALA A 487 -31.17 25.29 -16.87
N THR A 488 -30.26 26.21 -16.57
CA THR A 488 -29.30 26.76 -17.54
C THR A 488 -28.09 25.85 -17.74
N THR A 489 -27.60 25.23 -16.67
CA THR A 489 -26.45 24.32 -16.70
C THR A 489 -26.84 22.84 -16.67
N LYS A 490 -28.16 22.56 -16.71
CA LYS A 490 -28.78 21.28 -16.34
C LYS A 490 -28.09 20.65 -15.13
N ALA A 491 -27.99 21.40 -14.03
CA ALA A 491 -27.20 20.97 -12.87
C ALA A 491 -28.01 20.86 -11.58
N SER A 492 -28.01 19.68 -10.96
CA SER A 492 -28.25 19.57 -9.52
C SER A 492 -27.05 20.12 -8.76
N LEU A 493 -27.32 20.69 -7.59
CA LEU A 493 -26.29 21.17 -6.66
C LEU A 493 -26.38 20.47 -5.29
N ALA A 494 -27.29 19.50 -5.11
CA ALA A 494 -27.28 18.62 -3.94
C ALA A 494 -26.03 17.71 -3.95
N ALA A 495 -25.67 17.14 -2.80
CA ALA A 495 -24.53 16.25 -2.69
C ALA A 495 -24.83 14.86 -3.27
N THR A 496 -26.10 14.48 -3.21
CA THR A 496 -26.68 13.31 -3.85
C THR A 496 -28.06 13.64 -4.41
N GLY A 497 -28.34 13.29 -5.66
CA GLY A 497 -29.65 13.52 -6.30
C GLY A 497 -30.10 14.98 -6.43
N LEU A 498 -31.37 15.29 -6.12
CA LEU A 498 -32.03 16.56 -6.47
C LEU A 498 -32.50 17.41 -5.31
N PHE A 499 -32.71 16.80 -4.14
CA PHE A 499 -33.28 17.48 -2.98
C PHE A 499 -32.32 17.46 -1.79
N LYS A 500 -32.45 18.47 -0.94
CA LYS A 500 -31.59 18.71 0.21
C LYS A 500 -32.38 19.40 1.33
N GLY A 501 -31.99 19.16 2.58
CA GLY A 501 -32.48 19.94 3.71
C GLY A 501 -31.93 21.35 3.66
N THR A 502 -32.78 22.35 3.42
CA THR A 502 -32.38 23.76 3.31
C THR A 502 -32.86 24.55 4.52
N VAL A 503 -31.98 25.38 5.07
CA VAL A 503 -32.23 26.27 6.20
C VAL A 503 -31.83 27.69 5.79
N ILE A 504 -32.79 28.60 5.78
CA ILE A 504 -32.54 30.05 5.65
C ILE A 504 -32.57 30.71 7.03
N THR A 505 -31.74 31.74 7.17
CA THR A 505 -31.69 32.63 8.33
C THR A 505 -31.56 34.07 7.84
N ASP A 506 -32.23 35.00 8.53
CA ASP A 506 -32.33 36.41 8.18
C ASP A 506 -32.27 37.31 9.43
N SER A 507 -32.69 38.57 9.34
CA SER A 507 -32.73 39.50 10.47
C SER A 507 -33.77 39.16 11.56
N ASN A 508 -34.73 38.28 11.26
CA ASN A 508 -35.79 37.85 12.19
C ASN A 508 -35.47 36.47 12.78
N THR A 509 -34.89 35.59 11.95
CA THR A 509 -34.52 34.22 12.25
C THR A 509 -33.00 34.10 12.23
N ALA A 510 -32.34 34.56 13.29
CA ALA A 510 -30.89 34.61 13.38
C ALA A 510 -30.24 33.21 13.47
N GLU A 511 -30.85 32.30 14.24
CA GLU A 511 -30.35 30.93 14.45
C GLU A 511 -31.42 29.91 14.06
N ALA A 512 -31.02 28.82 13.42
CA ALA A 512 -31.93 27.77 12.94
C ALA A 512 -31.25 26.38 12.88
N LYS A 513 -32.02 25.32 13.13
CA LYS A 513 -31.57 23.92 13.17
C LYS A 513 -32.54 22.99 12.41
N LEU A 514 -31.98 22.06 11.64
CA LEU A 514 -32.67 20.94 10.98
C LEU A 514 -31.91 19.65 11.30
N TYR A 515 -32.54 18.69 11.99
CA TYR A 515 -31.83 17.53 12.57
C TYR A 515 -32.72 16.30 12.77
N GLN A 516 -32.13 15.11 12.84
CA GLN A 516 -32.80 13.88 13.29
C GLN A 516 -32.37 13.49 14.70
N THR A 517 -33.28 12.92 15.49
CA THR A 517 -32.97 12.30 16.78
C THR A 517 -32.73 10.81 16.58
N ILE A 518 -31.46 10.42 16.51
CA ILE A 518 -31.04 9.04 16.34
C ILE A 518 -31.13 8.33 17.69
N THR A 519 -31.71 7.13 17.71
CA THR A 519 -31.97 6.34 18.92
C THR A 519 -31.53 4.89 18.75
N GLY A 520 -31.41 4.15 19.84
CA GLY A 520 -31.01 2.74 19.81
C GLY A 520 -29.52 2.48 19.59
N LEU A 521 -28.67 3.50 19.73
CA LEU A 521 -27.21 3.32 19.72
C LEU A 521 -26.75 2.46 20.90
N LYS A 522 -25.66 1.70 20.75
CA LYS A 522 -25.10 0.90 21.85
C LYS A 522 -24.49 1.82 22.92
N PRO A 523 -24.61 1.52 24.23
CA PRO A 523 -23.94 2.27 25.29
C PRO A 523 -22.40 2.17 25.23
N ASN A 524 -21.70 3.22 25.67
CA ASN A 524 -20.22 3.31 25.72
C ASN A 524 -19.49 3.05 24.38
N THR A 525 -20.18 3.13 23.26
CA THR A 525 -19.69 2.77 21.92
C THR A 525 -19.30 4.01 21.12
N THR A 526 -18.25 3.90 20.32
CA THR A 526 -17.77 4.99 19.45
C THR A 526 -18.47 4.92 18.09
N TYR A 527 -18.89 6.06 17.57
CA TYR A 527 -19.53 6.19 16.27
C TYR A 527 -18.84 7.27 15.43
N LYS A 528 -18.55 6.94 14.17
CA LYS A 528 -18.23 7.91 13.11
C LYS A 528 -19.57 8.41 12.57
N ILE A 529 -19.83 9.70 12.68
CA ILE A 529 -20.95 10.37 12.05
C ILE A 529 -20.39 11.15 10.86
N GLU A 530 -20.86 10.83 9.67
CA GLU A 530 -20.55 11.55 8.44
C GLU A 530 -21.75 12.42 8.07
N GLY A 531 -21.50 13.62 7.56
CA GLY A 531 -22.54 14.53 7.10
C GLY A 531 -22.05 15.41 5.97
N ARG A 532 -22.89 15.64 4.97
CA ARG A 532 -22.58 16.53 3.85
C ARG A 532 -23.29 17.86 4.02
N ILE A 533 -22.56 18.96 4.10
CA ILE A 533 -23.12 20.31 4.29
C ILE A 533 -22.44 21.38 3.43
N ASN A 534 -23.17 22.43 3.05
CA ASN A 534 -22.59 23.67 2.51
C ASN A 534 -23.39 24.92 2.92
N SER A 535 -22.88 26.09 2.56
CA SER A 535 -23.47 27.38 2.91
C SER A 535 -23.11 28.48 1.93
N ALA A 536 -23.94 29.51 1.88
CA ALA A 536 -23.69 30.72 1.09
C ALA A 536 -22.38 31.41 1.52
N ALA A 537 -21.77 32.18 0.61
CA ALA A 537 -20.55 32.93 0.91
C ALA A 537 -20.78 33.91 2.10
N GLY A 538 -19.92 33.87 3.11
CA GLY A 538 -20.12 34.64 4.34
C GLY A 538 -21.30 34.17 5.18
N ARG A 539 -21.58 32.85 5.24
CA ARG A 539 -22.55 32.21 6.13
C ARG A 539 -21.93 30.97 6.79
N GLU A 540 -21.93 30.90 8.12
CA GLU A 540 -21.47 29.70 8.82
C GLU A 540 -22.59 28.65 8.92
N ALA A 541 -22.32 27.44 8.42
CA ALA A 541 -23.08 26.24 8.68
C ALA A 541 -22.28 25.27 9.54
N ARG A 542 -22.93 24.65 10.53
CA ARG A 542 -22.35 23.66 11.44
C ARG A 542 -23.03 22.31 11.24
N PHE A 543 -22.25 21.30 10.88
CA PHE A 543 -22.68 19.91 11.02
C PHE A 543 -22.41 19.51 12.47
N TYR A 544 -23.43 19.09 13.20
CA TYR A 544 -23.34 18.99 14.66
C TYR A 544 -23.98 17.72 15.22
N ALA A 545 -23.51 17.34 16.41
CA ALA A 545 -24.06 16.31 17.26
C ALA A 545 -24.23 16.88 18.68
N GLU A 546 -25.46 16.88 19.18
CA GLU A 546 -25.78 17.35 20.54
C GLU A 546 -26.43 16.25 21.38
N ASN A 547 -26.40 16.44 22.70
CA ASN A 547 -26.88 15.51 23.72
C ASN A 547 -26.10 14.18 23.80
N TYR A 548 -25.02 13.97 23.03
CA TYR A 548 -24.16 12.79 23.19
C TYR A 548 -23.41 12.88 24.52
N GLY A 549 -23.71 11.99 25.48
CA GLY A 549 -23.11 12.03 26.81
C GLY A 549 -23.32 13.33 27.61
N GLY A 550 -24.22 14.22 27.17
CA GLY A 550 -24.43 15.56 27.73
C GLY A 550 -23.68 16.70 27.01
N ASN A 551 -22.94 16.42 25.94
CA ASN A 551 -22.07 17.38 25.25
C ASN A 551 -22.64 17.88 23.90
N TYR A 552 -22.01 18.93 23.36
CA TYR A 552 -22.21 19.47 22.02
C TYR A 552 -20.89 19.42 21.25
N VAL A 553 -20.88 18.90 20.02
CA VAL A 553 -19.76 19.03 19.08
C VAL A 553 -20.28 19.40 17.70
N TYR A 554 -19.45 20.09 16.95
CA TYR A 554 -19.73 20.49 15.58
C TYR A 554 -18.45 20.60 14.77
N ALA A 555 -18.58 20.50 13.44
CA ALA A 555 -17.60 20.92 12.45
C ALA A 555 -18.26 21.95 11.51
N SER A 556 -17.55 22.98 11.05
CA SER A 556 -18.14 24.14 10.36
C SER A 556 -17.65 24.32 8.91
N VAL A 557 -18.49 24.99 8.11
CA VAL A 557 -18.15 25.49 6.76
C VAL A 557 -18.68 26.90 6.56
N LEU A 558 -17.97 27.67 5.75
CA LEU A 558 -18.40 28.94 5.17
C LEU A 558 -17.70 29.07 3.83
N ASN A 559 -18.24 28.42 2.80
CA ASN A 559 -17.44 28.14 1.61
C ASN A 559 -17.99 28.84 0.36
N GLY A 560 -19.28 29.19 0.31
CA GLY A 560 -19.94 29.71 -0.90
C GLY A 560 -19.94 28.73 -2.09
N LEU A 561 -19.43 27.51 -1.88
CA LEU A 561 -19.34 26.47 -2.88
C LEU A 561 -20.71 25.90 -3.20
N THR A 562 -20.90 25.58 -4.48
CA THR A 562 -21.94 24.67 -4.94
C THR A 562 -21.74 23.25 -4.41
N ALA A 563 -20.49 22.78 -4.29
CA ALA A 563 -20.16 21.48 -3.75
C ALA A 563 -20.47 21.37 -2.24
N PHE A 564 -20.86 20.17 -1.82
CA PHE A 564 -21.05 19.77 -0.43
C PHE A 564 -19.81 19.00 0.06
N PRO A 565 -18.86 19.62 0.79
CA PRO A 565 -17.78 18.90 1.45
C PRO A 565 -18.30 17.92 2.51
N TYR A 566 -17.53 16.85 2.74
CA TYR A 566 -17.77 15.94 3.86
C TYR A 566 -17.34 16.58 5.18
N LYS A 567 -18.13 16.34 6.22
CA LYS A 567 -17.78 16.61 7.62
C LYS A 567 -17.95 15.34 8.44
N TYR A 568 -17.04 15.16 9.39
CA TYR A 568 -16.94 13.97 10.21
C TYR A 568 -16.96 14.37 11.70
N LEU A 569 -17.81 13.73 12.49
CA LEU A 569 -17.85 13.88 13.95
C LEU A 569 -17.63 12.50 14.56
N TYR A 570 -16.67 12.38 15.49
CA TYR A 570 -16.52 11.15 16.27
C TYR A 570 -17.10 11.36 17.66
N ILE A 571 -18.15 10.61 17.97
CA ILE A 571 -18.80 10.64 19.30
C ILE A 571 -18.59 9.31 20.01
N LYS A 572 -18.70 9.35 21.34
CA LYS A 572 -18.85 8.16 22.17
C LYS A 572 -20.14 8.28 22.98
N THR A 573 -21.00 7.27 22.91
CA THR A 573 -22.25 7.24 23.68
C THR A 573 -21.98 7.08 25.17
N GLY A 574 -22.91 7.51 26.01
CA GLY A 574 -22.82 7.33 27.45
C GLY A 574 -23.13 5.89 27.87
N ALA A 575 -22.98 5.58 29.16
CA ALA A 575 -23.43 4.31 29.73
C ALA A 575 -24.95 4.17 29.77
N THR A 576 -25.68 5.29 29.80
CA THR A 576 -27.15 5.36 29.85
C THR A 576 -27.77 6.14 28.69
N ASN A 577 -27.04 7.07 28.08
CA ASN A 577 -27.54 7.89 26.98
C ASN A 577 -27.13 7.30 25.62
N THR A 578 -28.13 6.72 24.96
CA THR A 578 -28.07 5.96 23.71
C THR A 578 -28.78 6.67 22.55
N SER A 579 -28.90 8.00 22.63
CA SER A 579 -29.50 8.85 21.61
C SER A 579 -28.66 10.09 21.34
N VAL A 580 -28.73 10.62 20.12
CA VAL A 580 -28.02 11.82 19.70
C VAL A 580 -28.86 12.59 18.68
N ASN A 581 -28.92 13.90 18.82
CA ASN A 581 -29.49 14.80 17.81
C ASN A 581 -28.38 15.15 16.82
N VAL A 582 -28.57 14.86 15.53
CA VAL A 582 -27.55 15.07 14.48
C VAL A 582 -28.16 15.85 13.32
N GLY A 583 -27.45 16.87 12.83
CA GLY A 583 -27.86 17.58 11.62
C GLY A 583 -27.16 18.91 11.38
N LEU A 584 -27.93 19.87 10.86
CA LEU A 584 -27.48 21.19 10.46
C LEU A 584 -27.87 22.25 11.48
N HIS A 585 -26.92 23.12 11.83
CA HIS A 585 -27.12 24.32 12.61
C HIS A 585 -26.58 25.53 11.84
N ALA A 586 -27.46 26.49 11.55
CA ALA A 586 -27.15 27.78 10.94
C ALA A 586 -27.05 28.84 12.06
N VAL A 587 -25.85 29.36 12.28
CA VAL A 587 -25.42 30.12 13.48
C VAL A 587 -25.93 31.56 13.49
N ALA A 588 -26.10 32.24 14.63
CA ALA A 588 -26.45 33.67 14.64
C ALA A 588 -25.40 34.57 13.90
N THR A 589 -25.82 35.33 12.87
CA THR A 589 -24.99 36.36 12.20
C THR A 589 -25.79 37.58 11.78
N THR A 590 -25.19 38.77 11.76
CA THR A 590 -25.84 40.00 11.29
C THR A 590 -25.92 40.10 9.76
N ASN A 591 -27.11 40.49 9.25
CA ASN A 591 -27.35 41.13 7.95
C ASN A 591 -27.04 40.33 6.67
N ALA A 592 -27.80 39.26 6.41
CA ALA A 592 -28.47 39.01 5.12
C ALA A 592 -29.31 37.72 5.19
N SER A 593 -30.36 37.61 4.37
CA SER A 593 -31.00 36.30 4.12
C SER A 593 -30.02 35.40 3.37
N LYS A 594 -29.61 34.30 4.00
CA LYS A 594 -28.61 33.36 3.46
C LYS A 594 -28.98 31.92 3.82
N TRP A 595 -28.66 31.01 2.90
CA TRP A 595 -28.89 29.57 3.03
C TRP A 595 -27.70 28.83 3.65
N CYS A 596 -28.05 27.80 4.42
CA CYS A 596 -27.21 26.67 4.81
C CYS A 596 -27.95 25.40 4.36
N ASN A 597 -27.23 24.40 3.85
CA ASN A 597 -27.84 23.15 3.41
C ASN A 597 -27.19 21.93 4.07
N ILE A 598 -27.96 20.85 4.16
CA ILE A 598 -27.54 19.51 4.54
C ILE A 598 -28.16 18.49 3.59
N ASP A 599 -27.44 17.40 3.38
CA ASP A 599 -27.87 16.27 2.58
C ASP A 599 -27.66 14.99 3.42
N ASP A 600 -27.07 13.94 2.86
CA ASP A 600 -26.72 12.71 3.59
C ASP A 600 -26.11 12.91 4.98
N ILE A 601 -26.59 12.08 5.92
CA ILE A 601 -25.96 11.74 7.19
C ILE A 601 -25.76 10.20 7.25
N VAL A 602 -24.60 9.72 7.66
CA VAL A 602 -24.30 8.28 7.83
C VAL A 602 -23.69 8.05 9.20
N ILE A 603 -24.14 7.04 9.94
CA ILE A 603 -23.62 6.73 11.28
C ILE A 603 -23.11 5.29 11.30
N THR A 604 -21.79 5.15 11.44
CA THR A 604 -21.09 3.88 11.43
C THR A 604 -20.52 3.61 12.82
N GLU A 605 -20.85 2.43 13.37
CA GLU A 605 -20.19 1.93 14.58
C GLU A 605 -18.70 1.69 14.29
N VAL A 606 -17.80 2.29 15.08
CA VAL A 606 -16.36 2.15 14.88
C VAL A 606 -15.68 1.63 16.16
N PRO A 607 -14.61 0.81 16.04
CA PRO A 607 -13.79 0.45 17.18
C PRO A 607 -13.29 1.69 17.93
N THR A 608 -13.23 1.61 19.26
CA THR A 608 -12.62 2.69 20.07
C THR A 608 -11.10 2.63 19.91
N THR A 609 -10.61 3.20 18.81
CA THR A 609 -9.19 3.35 18.52
C THR A 609 -8.53 4.25 19.56
N PRO A 610 -7.40 3.84 20.17
CA PRO A 610 -6.60 4.73 21.03
C PRO A 610 -6.10 5.93 20.22
N VAL A 611 -6.31 7.13 20.76
CA VAL A 611 -5.87 8.39 20.17
C VAL A 611 -4.75 8.98 21.00
N THR A 612 -3.68 9.44 20.35
CA THR A 612 -2.64 10.27 20.98
C THR A 612 -2.71 11.68 20.41
N THR A 613 -2.98 12.66 21.26
CA THR A 613 -3.04 14.09 20.90
C THR A 613 -1.66 14.73 21.04
N TYR A 614 -1.29 15.59 20.08
CA TYR A 614 -0.10 16.44 20.11
C TYR A 614 -0.51 17.89 19.78
N GLU A 615 -0.44 18.77 20.76
CA GLU A 615 -0.86 20.18 20.65
C GLU A 615 0.15 21.01 19.82
N ALA A 616 -0.33 21.93 18.99
CA ALA A 616 0.54 22.63 18.03
C ALA A 616 1.49 23.63 18.69
N GLU A 617 1.14 24.24 19.83
CA GLU A 617 2.05 25.10 20.60
C GLU A 617 3.20 24.33 21.25
N SER A 618 3.11 23.00 21.32
CA SER A 618 4.18 22.12 21.80
C SER A 618 5.06 21.56 20.66
N ALA A 619 4.73 21.88 19.40
CA ALA A 619 5.49 21.46 18.22
C ALA A 619 6.68 22.41 17.94
N THR A 620 7.64 21.97 17.13
CA THR A 620 8.77 22.83 16.73
C THR A 620 8.32 23.80 15.63
N LEU A 621 8.39 25.10 15.92
CA LEU A 621 7.95 26.19 15.03
C LEU A 621 9.15 26.83 14.32
N ALA A 622 8.99 27.20 13.05
CA ALA A 622 10.03 27.87 12.26
C ALA A 622 9.47 28.93 11.30
N GLY A 623 10.32 29.84 10.83
CA GLY A 623 10.02 30.74 9.69
C GLY A 623 8.92 31.77 9.89
N GLY A 624 8.76 32.30 11.10
CA GLY A 624 7.75 33.35 11.41
C GLY A 624 6.43 32.81 11.96
N VAL A 625 6.30 31.50 12.14
CA VAL A 625 5.18 30.83 12.80
C VAL A 625 5.15 31.20 14.29
N THR A 626 3.95 31.48 14.84
CA THR A 626 3.73 31.94 16.22
C THR A 626 2.50 31.31 16.86
N THR A 627 2.42 31.32 18.18
CA THR A 627 1.26 30.87 18.97
C THR A 627 0.26 31.99 19.23
N ALA A 628 -1.04 31.67 19.22
CA ALA A 628 -2.15 32.56 19.58
C ALA A 628 -3.22 31.80 20.38
N THR A 629 -4.20 32.50 20.97
CA THR A 629 -5.17 31.90 21.91
C THR A 629 -6.60 31.89 21.38
N SER A 630 -7.35 30.82 21.61
CA SER A 630 -8.81 30.80 21.43
C SER A 630 -9.52 29.79 22.35
N ALA A 631 -10.71 30.15 22.84
CA ALA A 631 -11.51 29.27 23.70
C ALA A 631 -12.10 28.04 22.98
N SER A 632 -11.97 27.98 21.65
CA SER A 632 -12.36 26.86 20.78
C SER A 632 -11.21 25.93 20.41
N ALA A 633 -9.97 26.27 20.79
CA ALA A 633 -8.77 25.50 20.54
C ALA A 633 -8.47 24.51 21.68
N SER A 634 -7.79 23.39 21.40
CA SER A 634 -7.25 22.53 22.46
C SER A 634 -6.17 23.27 23.26
N GLY A 635 -6.07 22.98 24.57
CA GLY A 635 -5.21 23.75 25.48
C GLY A 635 -5.51 25.26 25.63
N THR A 636 -6.49 25.80 24.89
CA THR A 636 -6.74 27.23 24.61
C THR A 636 -5.73 27.93 23.69
N ASN A 637 -4.72 27.24 23.16
CA ASN A 637 -3.74 27.82 22.23
C ASN A 637 -3.83 27.17 20.85
N TYR A 638 -3.32 27.85 19.84
CA TYR A 638 -3.15 27.33 18.49
C TYR A 638 -1.95 28.02 17.80
N VAL A 639 -1.54 27.48 16.66
CA VAL A 639 -0.44 27.99 15.84
C VAL A 639 -0.94 28.73 14.61
N THR A 640 -0.32 29.86 14.29
CA THR A 640 -0.60 30.72 13.12
C THR A 640 0.70 31.17 12.44
N GLY A 641 0.59 31.86 11.30
CA GLY A 641 1.76 32.37 10.56
C GLY A 641 2.39 31.41 9.56
N LEU A 642 1.67 30.38 9.09
CA LEU A 642 2.09 29.46 8.03
C LEU A 642 2.06 30.10 6.62
N THR A 643 2.61 31.31 6.49
CA THR A 643 2.45 32.22 5.34
C THR A 643 3.63 32.23 4.34
N SER A 644 4.57 31.29 4.46
CA SER A 644 5.73 31.17 3.55
C SER A 644 6.28 29.74 3.49
N ALA A 645 7.01 29.40 2.44
CA ALA A 645 7.68 28.09 2.31
C ALA A 645 8.79 27.84 3.37
N THR A 646 9.20 28.87 4.12
CA THR A 646 10.09 28.74 5.29
C THR A 646 9.32 28.58 6.60
N ALA A 647 8.05 28.95 6.64
CA ALA A 647 7.18 28.79 7.80
C ALA A 647 6.80 27.32 7.97
N SER A 648 6.94 26.75 9.17
CA SER A 648 6.48 25.38 9.41
C SER A 648 6.18 25.08 10.88
N VAL A 649 5.33 24.09 11.10
CA VAL A 649 5.05 23.46 12.40
C VAL A 649 5.38 21.97 12.31
N THR A 650 6.26 21.48 13.20
CA THR A 650 6.81 20.11 13.18
C THR A 650 6.46 19.37 14.46
N PHE A 651 5.55 18.41 14.37
CA PHE A 651 5.14 17.53 15.46
C PHE A 651 6.10 16.34 15.56
N ASN A 652 6.59 16.07 16.76
CA ASN A 652 7.37 14.87 17.07
C ASN A 652 6.41 13.80 17.60
N VAL A 653 6.24 12.70 16.87
CA VAL A 653 5.22 11.67 17.11
C VAL A 653 5.89 10.32 17.32
N ASN A 654 5.50 9.56 18.35
CA ASN A 654 5.93 8.17 18.50
C ASN A 654 4.88 7.21 17.92
N SER A 655 5.32 6.12 17.28
CA SER A 655 4.46 4.98 16.93
C SER A 655 5.02 3.67 17.48
N ASP A 656 4.14 2.82 18.02
CA ASP A 656 4.55 1.56 18.65
C ASP A 656 4.95 0.47 17.63
N TYR A 657 4.62 0.68 16.36
CA TYR A 657 4.85 -0.23 15.23
C TYR A 657 4.89 0.56 13.91
N LYS A 658 5.52 0.03 12.86
CA LYS A 658 5.47 0.60 11.51
C LYS A 658 4.18 0.24 10.77
N GLY A 659 3.56 1.24 10.17
CA GLY A 659 2.36 1.11 9.34
C GLY A 659 1.50 2.36 9.34
N GLU A 660 0.43 2.31 8.55
CA GLU A 660 -0.47 3.43 8.35
C GLU A 660 -1.28 3.80 9.60
N LYS A 661 -1.21 5.08 9.97
CA LYS A 661 -1.97 5.75 11.03
C LYS A 661 -2.81 6.86 10.42
N LEU A 662 -4.05 7.02 10.89
CA LEU A 662 -4.84 8.19 10.51
C LEU A 662 -4.43 9.37 11.39
N ILE A 663 -3.94 10.44 10.76
CA ILE A 663 -3.61 11.68 11.42
C ILE A 663 -4.76 12.66 11.17
N ARG A 664 -5.41 13.15 12.23
CA ARG A 664 -6.36 14.26 12.12
C ARG A 664 -5.63 15.54 12.41
N ILE A 665 -5.42 16.35 11.37
CA ILE A 665 -4.84 17.69 11.53
C ILE A 665 -5.99 18.65 11.80
N TYR A 666 -6.13 19.11 13.04
CA TYR A 666 -7.17 20.06 13.44
C TYR A 666 -6.75 21.49 13.08
N TYR A 667 -7.67 22.23 12.46
CA TYR A 667 -7.35 23.50 11.83
C TYR A 667 -8.52 24.48 11.82
N ALA A 668 -8.19 25.76 11.64
CA ALA A 668 -9.14 26.79 11.29
C ALA A 668 -8.60 27.65 10.15
N ASN A 669 -9.52 28.14 9.33
CA ASN A 669 -9.25 28.87 8.09
C ASN A 669 -10.43 29.80 7.81
N SER A 670 -10.15 30.95 7.18
CA SER A 670 -11.18 31.91 6.78
C SER A 670 -10.75 32.71 5.55
N GLY A 671 -11.56 32.70 4.50
CA GLY A 671 -11.46 33.57 3.34
C GLY A 671 -11.17 32.87 2.01
N ASN A 672 -10.70 31.61 2.01
CA ASN A 672 -10.57 30.73 0.83
C ASN A 672 -10.03 29.34 1.23
N LYS A 673 -9.96 28.39 0.29
CA LYS A 673 -9.18 27.15 0.47
C LYS A 673 -7.67 27.46 0.52
N ILE A 674 -6.91 26.71 1.32
CA ILE A 674 -5.47 26.89 1.50
C ILE A 674 -4.73 25.56 1.30
N LEU A 675 -3.86 25.49 0.29
CA LEU A 675 -2.96 24.37 0.04
C LEU A 675 -1.66 24.54 0.84
N GLN A 676 -1.24 23.51 1.56
CA GLN A 676 0.03 23.45 2.31
C GLN A 676 0.78 22.15 1.99
N ALA A 677 2.10 22.15 2.13
CA ALA A 677 2.91 20.94 1.91
C ALA A 677 3.07 20.13 3.21
N LEU A 678 3.13 18.81 3.08
CA LEU A 678 3.29 17.87 4.19
C LEU A 678 4.58 17.06 4.02
N GLU A 679 5.40 17.07 5.07
CA GLU A 679 6.67 16.37 5.16
C GLU A 679 6.63 15.35 6.31
N LEU A 680 7.01 14.10 6.02
CA LEU A 680 7.08 13.01 6.98
C LEU A 680 8.54 12.51 7.02
N ASN A 681 9.14 12.53 8.21
CA ASN A 681 10.51 12.04 8.44
C ASN A 681 11.57 12.64 7.48
N GLY A 682 11.43 13.93 7.14
CA GLY A 682 12.29 14.65 6.19
C GLY A 682 11.93 14.49 4.71
N ILE A 683 10.89 13.72 4.38
CA ILE A 683 10.45 13.43 3.01
C ILE A 683 9.14 14.17 2.72
N ASN A 684 9.11 14.99 1.65
CA ASN A 684 7.85 15.55 1.16
C ASN A 684 6.98 14.43 0.56
N ILE A 685 5.77 14.27 1.09
CA ILE A 685 4.84 13.18 0.71
C ILE A 685 3.64 13.67 -0.11
N GLY A 686 3.57 14.98 -0.38
CA GLY A 686 2.47 15.64 -1.07
C GLY A 686 1.91 16.83 -0.29
N ASN A 687 0.77 17.33 -0.75
CA ASN A 687 0.09 18.50 -0.21
C ASN A 687 -1.27 18.16 0.42
N VAL A 688 -1.71 19.00 1.36
CA VAL A 688 -3.04 18.97 1.98
C VAL A 688 -3.75 20.29 1.70
N GLU A 689 -5.05 20.25 1.41
CA GLU A 689 -5.85 21.44 1.08
C GLU A 689 -6.94 21.66 2.13
N PHE A 690 -6.74 22.67 2.97
CA PHE A 690 -7.61 23.05 4.07
C PHE A 690 -8.79 23.89 3.55
N MET A 691 -10.02 23.45 3.83
CA MET A 691 -11.25 24.15 3.43
C MET A 691 -11.53 25.38 4.31
N ASP A 692 -12.48 26.25 3.93
CA ASP A 692 -12.88 27.38 4.77
C ASP A 692 -13.79 26.92 5.93
N THR A 693 -13.39 27.24 7.18
CA THR A 693 -14.14 26.91 8.42
C THR A 693 -15.01 28.07 8.92
N GLY A 694 -14.95 29.23 8.27
CA GLY A 694 -15.80 30.41 8.45
C GLY A 694 -15.34 31.45 9.45
N VAL A 695 -14.58 31.04 10.46
CA VAL A 695 -13.75 31.95 11.24
C VAL A 695 -12.38 31.33 11.46
N ALA A 696 -11.36 32.17 11.57
CA ALA A 696 -9.96 31.79 11.77
C ALA A 696 -9.67 31.04 13.08
N THR A 697 -10.70 30.76 13.90
CA THR A 697 -10.60 30.04 15.17
C THR A 697 -11.63 28.90 15.33
N ALA A 698 -12.30 28.47 14.26
CA ALA A 698 -13.27 27.36 14.34
C ALA A 698 -12.57 25.98 14.33
N PHE A 699 -11.90 25.59 15.42
CA PHE A 699 -11.12 24.34 15.46
C PHE A 699 -11.96 23.08 15.80
N SER A 700 -13.03 23.22 16.58
CA SER A 700 -13.95 22.11 16.96
C SER A 700 -14.30 21.23 15.75
N GLN A 701 -13.91 19.95 15.83
CA GLN A 701 -14.08 18.89 14.81
C GLN A 701 -13.79 19.31 13.34
N ASN A 702 -13.06 20.41 13.13
CA ASN A 702 -12.57 20.81 11.83
C ASN A 702 -11.16 20.27 11.68
N TYR A 703 -11.06 19.07 11.13
CA TYR A 703 -9.81 18.42 10.79
C TYR A 703 -9.86 17.87 9.38
N ILE A 704 -8.68 17.65 8.81
CA ILE A 704 -8.50 16.82 7.64
C ILE A 704 -7.92 15.47 8.09
N GLU A 705 -8.48 14.38 7.58
CA GLU A 705 -7.97 13.03 7.85
C GLU A 705 -6.87 12.71 6.81
N ALA A 706 -5.63 12.58 7.28
CA ALA A 706 -4.44 12.30 6.50
C ALA A 706 -3.84 10.95 6.93
N PRO A 707 -4.04 9.86 6.17
CA PRO A 707 -3.38 8.59 6.42
C PRO A 707 -1.87 8.74 6.19
N LEU A 708 -1.03 8.41 7.18
CA LEU A 708 0.42 8.43 7.08
C LEU A 708 1.04 7.09 7.49
N ASP A 709 1.90 6.53 6.64
CA ASP A 709 2.73 5.35 6.96
C ASP A 709 3.89 5.74 7.90
N LEU A 710 3.68 5.61 9.21
CA LEU A 710 4.69 5.95 10.22
C LEU A 710 5.67 4.79 10.43
N ILE A 711 6.92 5.10 10.75
CA ILE A 711 7.88 4.09 11.24
C ILE A 711 7.66 3.81 12.73
N LYS A 712 8.15 2.66 13.19
CA LYS A 712 8.24 2.31 14.62
C LYS A 712 9.22 3.25 15.32
N GLY A 713 8.84 3.72 16.52
CA GLY A 713 9.58 4.74 17.26
C GLY A 713 9.23 6.17 16.82
N ALA A 714 10.23 7.05 16.86
CA ALA A 714 10.06 8.48 16.61
C ALA A 714 9.86 8.82 15.12
N ASN A 715 8.91 9.70 14.86
CA ASN A 715 8.57 10.28 13.56
C ASN A 715 8.47 11.81 13.69
N THR A 716 8.65 12.52 12.59
CA THR A 716 8.38 13.97 12.47
C THR A 716 7.31 14.20 11.41
N ILE A 717 6.17 14.79 11.79
CA ILE A 717 5.12 15.23 10.88
C ILE A 717 5.18 16.75 10.80
N LYS A 718 5.45 17.30 9.61
CA LYS A 718 5.74 18.73 9.42
C LYS A 718 4.83 19.34 8.35
N ILE A 719 4.07 20.34 8.76
CA ILE A 719 3.23 21.15 7.86
C ILE A 719 4.03 22.38 7.47
N ILE A 720 4.22 22.60 6.18
CA ILE A 720 5.01 23.69 5.59
C ILE A 720 4.06 24.70 4.95
N GLY A 721 4.30 25.98 5.26
CA GLY A 721 3.50 27.11 4.83
C GLY A 721 3.60 27.45 3.34
N ALA A 722 2.68 28.29 2.91
CA ALA A 722 2.53 28.82 1.56
C ALA A 722 1.99 30.26 1.67
N THR A 723 1.84 30.99 0.57
CA THR A 723 1.49 32.43 0.57
C THR A 723 0.25 32.80 1.41
N ASN A 724 -0.70 31.86 1.56
CA ASN A 724 -1.84 31.97 2.47
C ASN A 724 -1.63 31.03 3.68
N GLY A 725 -1.79 31.54 4.90
CA GLY A 725 -1.59 30.77 6.13
C GLY A 725 -2.87 30.14 6.68
N VAL A 726 -2.78 28.87 7.06
CA VAL A 726 -3.81 28.17 7.86
C VAL A 726 -3.44 28.26 9.35
N ASN A 727 -4.43 28.21 10.24
CA ASN A 727 -4.21 28.07 11.67
C ASN A 727 -4.34 26.59 12.08
N ILE A 728 -3.38 26.06 12.84
CA ILE A 728 -3.34 24.66 13.27
C ILE A 728 -3.51 24.59 14.79
N ASP A 729 -4.45 23.76 15.22
CA ASP A 729 -4.81 23.52 16.63
C ASP A 729 -3.89 22.45 17.24
N LYS A 730 -3.94 21.26 16.64
CA LYS A 730 -3.25 20.05 17.10
C LYS A 730 -3.26 18.97 16.02
N ILE A 731 -2.59 17.86 16.29
CA ILE A 731 -2.87 16.58 15.61
C ILE A 731 -3.36 15.51 16.58
N ASP A 732 -4.34 14.70 16.15
CA ASP A 732 -4.70 13.44 16.81
C ASP A 732 -4.22 12.26 15.95
N VAL A 733 -3.46 11.36 16.55
CA VAL A 733 -2.90 10.15 15.92
C VAL A 733 -3.72 8.94 16.32
N LEU A 734 -4.37 8.29 15.35
CA LEU A 734 -5.19 7.10 15.58
C LEU A 734 -4.34 5.84 15.46
N ASN A 735 -4.12 5.17 16.61
CA ASN A 735 -3.11 4.12 16.71
C ASN A 735 -3.48 2.77 16.09
N SER A 736 -4.71 2.59 15.61
CA SER A 736 -5.20 1.36 14.99
C SER A 736 -6.12 1.64 13.78
N TYR A 737 -5.62 2.34 12.77
CA TYR A 737 -6.38 2.63 11.54
C TYR A 737 -6.41 1.45 10.56
N ASN A 738 -5.24 0.88 10.22
CA ASN A 738 -5.13 -0.26 9.29
C ASN A 738 -4.22 -1.41 9.79
N GLY A 739 -4.06 -1.52 11.12
CA GLY A 739 -3.19 -2.53 11.75
C GLY A 739 -1.70 -2.20 11.61
N ALA A 740 -0.83 -3.15 12.00
CA ALA A 740 0.61 -3.10 11.79
C ALA A 740 0.99 -3.88 10.54
N ARG A 741 1.93 -3.40 9.72
CA ARG A 741 2.29 -4.07 8.47
C ARG A 741 3.07 -5.38 8.73
N PRO A 742 2.50 -6.57 8.41
CA PRO A 742 3.22 -7.82 8.56
C PRO A 742 4.32 -7.94 7.48
N GLY A 743 5.58 -7.97 7.90
CA GLY A 743 6.75 -8.08 7.02
C GLY A 743 7.44 -6.75 6.70
N ASP A 744 6.86 -5.61 7.11
CA ASP A 744 7.42 -4.28 6.87
C ASP A 744 7.75 -3.51 8.17
N ASP A 745 7.20 -3.93 9.33
CA ASP A 745 7.75 -3.66 10.68
C ASP A 745 9.03 -4.48 10.92
N SER A 746 9.97 -4.39 9.99
CA SER A 746 11.21 -5.15 10.06
C SER A 746 12.23 -4.44 10.95
N ASP A 747 12.27 -4.88 12.21
CA ASP A 747 13.52 -4.88 13.01
C ASP A 747 14.67 -5.59 12.23
N ILE A 748 14.30 -6.35 11.18
CA ILE A 748 15.10 -7.03 10.17
C ILE A 748 15.44 -6.12 8.96
N ILE A 749 16.21 -5.06 9.21
CA ILE A 749 16.77 -4.18 8.18
C ILE A 749 17.51 -5.01 7.12
N SER A 750 17.17 -4.82 5.85
CA SER A 750 17.84 -5.48 4.72
C SER A 750 19.31 -5.06 4.64
N GLY A 751 20.22 -6.04 4.54
CA GLY A 751 21.66 -5.87 4.69
C GLY A 751 22.14 -5.87 6.14
N GLY A 752 21.25 -5.88 7.14
CA GLY A 752 21.62 -5.97 8.55
C GLY A 752 22.20 -7.34 8.92
N ILE A 753 23.06 -7.36 9.94
CA ILE A 753 23.63 -8.58 10.53
C ILE A 753 22.91 -8.88 11.85
N TYR A 754 22.41 -10.11 11.96
CA TYR A 754 21.52 -10.56 13.03
C TYR A 754 22.10 -11.73 13.82
N LYS A 755 21.86 -11.71 15.13
CA LYS A 755 21.80 -12.90 15.97
C LYS A 755 20.35 -13.38 15.96
N ILE A 756 20.13 -14.61 15.51
CA ILE A 756 18.80 -15.24 15.42
C ILE A 756 18.71 -16.26 16.56
N THR A 757 17.66 -16.22 17.39
CA THR A 757 17.59 -16.95 18.68
C THR A 757 16.24 -17.63 18.86
N ALA A 758 16.21 -18.94 19.13
CA ALA A 758 14.96 -19.68 19.34
C ALA A 758 14.31 -19.31 20.68
N ARG A 759 13.00 -19.00 20.66
CA ARG A 759 12.27 -18.40 21.78
C ARG A 759 12.08 -19.35 22.96
N HIS A 760 12.01 -20.66 22.74
CA HIS A 760 11.84 -21.67 23.81
C HIS A 760 13.13 -21.94 24.61
N SER A 761 14.30 -21.79 23.99
CA SER A 761 15.59 -22.22 24.57
C SER A 761 16.57 -21.07 24.86
N GLY A 762 16.35 -19.90 24.26
CA GLY A 762 17.29 -18.77 24.32
C GLY A 762 18.60 -19.00 23.56
N LYS A 763 18.70 -20.07 22.76
CA LYS A 763 19.91 -20.44 22.00
C LYS A 763 19.86 -19.92 20.57
N SER A 764 21.02 -19.54 20.05
CA SER A 764 21.17 -18.95 18.72
C SER A 764 21.22 -20.01 17.62
N LEU A 765 20.65 -19.69 16.45
CA LEU A 765 20.88 -20.42 15.21
C LEU A 765 22.39 -20.50 14.92
N ASN A 766 22.86 -21.67 14.50
CA ASN A 766 24.28 -22.00 14.47
C ASN A 766 24.58 -22.97 13.30
N VAL A 767 25.54 -22.65 12.44
CA VAL A 767 26.07 -23.64 11.48
C VAL A 767 26.99 -24.61 12.21
N ASN A 768 26.70 -25.92 12.11
CA ASN A 768 27.46 -26.97 12.77
C ASN A 768 28.94 -26.99 12.34
N GLY A 769 29.83 -27.19 13.31
CA GLY A 769 31.28 -27.32 13.10
C GLY A 769 31.99 -26.08 12.53
N VAL A 770 31.32 -24.93 12.38
CA VAL A 770 31.85 -23.74 11.67
C VAL A 770 32.23 -24.07 10.21
N SER A 771 31.61 -25.12 9.62
CA SER A 771 31.89 -25.58 8.26
C SER A 771 31.55 -24.50 7.21
N ASN A 772 32.29 -24.48 6.11
CA ASN A 772 32.02 -23.63 4.93
C ASN A 772 31.38 -24.41 3.77
N ASP A 773 31.01 -25.67 4.01
CA ASP A 773 30.60 -26.63 3.00
C ASP A 773 29.09 -26.57 2.75
N ASN A 774 28.67 -26.92 1.53
CA ASN A 774 27.27 -27.09 1.18
C ASN A 774 26.69 -28.32 1.89
N GLY A 775 25.48 -28.17 2.45
CA GLY A 775 24.79 -29.21 3.21
C GLY A 775 25.18 -29.27 4.69
N ALA A 776 26.08 -28.41 5.18
CA ALA A 776 26.39 -28.33 6.60
C ALA A 776 25.15 -27.90 7.40
N LEU A 777 24.67 -28.77 8.29
CA LEU A 777 23.39 -28.63 8.99
C LEU A 777 23.36 -27.45 9.96
N PHE A 778 22.17 -26.87 10.14
CA PHE A 778 21.89 -25.95 11.23
C PHE A 778 21.54 -26.66 12.54
N SER A 779 21.95 -26.05 13.65
CA SER A 779 21.53 -26.37 15.01
C SER A 779 21.16 -25.09 15.75
N GLN A 780 20.68 -25.24 16.99
CA GLN A 780 20.86 -24.19 18.00
C GLN A 780 22.20 -24.39 18.76
N TRP A 781 22.75 -23.30 19.30
CA TRP A 781 23.87 -23.29 20.25
C TRP A 781 23.83 -22.03 21.14
N ASP A 782 24.44 -22.06 22.32
CA ASP A 782 24.62 -20.85 23.14
C ASP A 782 25.37 -19.76 22.36
N TYR A 783 24.91 -18.51 22.44
CA TYR A 783 25.51 -17.41 21.66
C TYR A 783 26.86 -17.00 22.26
N VAL A 784 27.94 -17.26 21.51
CA VAL A 784 29.32 -16.91 21.86
C VAL A 784 29.91 -15.84 20.93
N GLY A 785 29.09 -15.29 20.03
CA GLY A 785 29.51 -14.21 19.11
C GLY A 785 30.37 -14.68 17.92
N GLY A 786 30.45 -15.98 17.67
CA GLY A 786 31.12 -16.56 16.50
C GLY A 786 30.42 -16.18 15.19
N ALA A 787 31.17 -16.04 14.09
CA ALA A 787 30.62 -15.59 12.80
C ALA A 787 29.61 -16.59 12.17
N ASN A 788 29.65 -17.86 12.59
CA ASN A 788 28.67 -18.90 12.23
C ASN A 788 27.35 -18.85 13.03
N GLN A 789 27.24 -17.87 13.94
CA GLN A 789 26.02 -17.53 14.70
C GLN A 789 25.50 -16.13 14.32
N LYS A 790 26.04 -15.54 13.23
CA LYS A 790 25.67 -14.22 12.72
C LYS A 790 25.14 -14.37 11.30
N PHE A 791 24.05 -13.67 11.01
CA PHE A 791 23.28 -13.85 9.79
C PHE A 791 23.04 -12.51 9.09
N ARG A 792 23.60 -12.35 7.89
CA ARG A 792 23.27 -11.23 7.00
C ARG A 792 21.90 -11.55 6.39
N VAL A 793 20.93 -10.64 6.52
CA VAL A 793 19.58 -10.84 5.99
C VAL A 793 19.30 -9.83 4.88
N GLU A 794 18.94 -10.29 3.69
CA GLU A 794 18.64 -9.43 2.53
C GLU A 794 17.21 -9.64 2.06
N SER A 795 16.45 -8.54 1.93
CA SER A 795 15.16 -8.56 1.25
C SER A 795 15.35 -8.76 -0.24
N LEU A 796 14.55 -9.68 -0.82
CA LEU A 796 14.54 -9.96 -2.25
C LEU A 796 13.56 -9.05 -3.02
N GLY A 797 12.87 -8.14 -2.31
CA GLY A 797 11.94 -7.17 -2.89
C GLY A 797 10.55 -7.72 -3.24
N ASN A 798 10.24 -8.94 -2.80
CA ASN A 798 8.98 -9.66 -3.08
C ASN A 798 8.30 -10.18 -1.78
N GLY A 799 8.59 -9.56 -0.63
CA GLY A 799 8.14 -10.04 0.69
C GLY A 799 8.92 -11.23 1.27
N THR A 800 9.92 -11.76 0.56
CA THR A 800 10.82 -12.82 1.05
C THR A 800 12.27 -12.34 1.17
N TYR A 801 13.05 -13.07 1.95
CA TYR A 801 14.42 -12.74 2.33
C TYR A 801 15.37 -13.91 2.03
N ALA A 802 16.61 -13.60 1.64
CA ALA A 802 17.74 -14.52 1.72
C ALA A 802 18.49 -14.29 3.05
N ILE A 803 18.84 -15.36 3.74
CA ILE A 803 19.49 -15.32 5.07
C ILE A 803 20.81 -16.05 4.96
N TYR A 804 21.94 -15.38 5.16
CA TYR A 804 23.27 -15.94 4.93
C TYR A 804 24.10 -15.99 6.22
N ALA A 805 24.73 -17.13 6.49
CA ALA A 805 25.72 -17.25 7.55
C ALA A 805 26.97 -16.40 7.22
N VAL A 806 27.39 -15.53 8.14
CA VAL A 806 28.42 -14.50 7.88
C VAL A 806 29.82 -15.09 7.68
N HIS A 807 30.14 -16.26 8.24
CA HIS A 807 31.45 -16.90 8.07
C HIS A 807 31.65 -17.55 6.69
N SER A 808 30.60 -18.17 6.14
CA SER A 808 30.63 -18.96 4.90
C SER A 808 30.03 -18.25 3.69
N ASN A 809 29.30 -17.16 3.93
CA ASN A 809 28.48 -16.43 2.96
C ASN A 809 27.39 -17.29 2.26
N LYS A 810 27.03 -18.45 2.84
CA LYS A 810 26.03 -19.39 2.32
C LYS A 810 24.65 -19.17 2.94
N ALA A 811 23.61 -19.40 2.14
CA ALA A 811 22.21 -19.17 2.50
C ALA A 811 21.62 -20.32 3.33
N VAL A 812 20.61 -20.02 4.16
CA VAL A 812 19.78 -21.01 4.87
C VAL A 812 18.90 -21.74 3.86
N ASP A 813 19.09 -23.05 3.72
CA ASP A 813 18.54 -23.91 2.66
C ASP A 813 17.79 -25.11 3.25
N VAL A 814 16.54 -25.33 2.83
CA VAL A 814 15.83 -26.60 3.07
C VAL A 814 16.37 -27.65 2.09
N LEU A 815 17.17 -28.58 2.63
CA LEU A 815 18.04 -29.42 1.80
C LEU A 815 17.24 -30.31 0.84
N GLY A 816 17.72 -30.35 -0.41
CA GLY A 816 17.08 -31.09 -1.51
C GLY A 816 15.72 -30.51 -1.94
N SER A 817 15.42 -29.26 -1.56
CA SER A 817 14.12 -28.61 -1.80
C SER A 817 12.91 -29.40 -1.25
N SER A 818 13.11 -30.14 -0.15
CA SER A 818 12.06 -30.96 0.44
C SER A 818 10.86 -30.12 0.91
N THR A 819 9.64 -30.64 0.73
CA THR A 819 8.40 -30.04 1.24
C THR A 819 7.82 -30.79 2.45
N ALA A 820 8.52 -31.81 2.94
CA ALA A 820 8.12 -32.63 4.09
C ALA A 820 8.41 -31.96 5.44
N ASN A 821 7.67 -32.36 6.49
CA ASN A 821 8.02 -32.09 7.88
C ASN A 821 9.30 -32.83 8.28
N ASP A 822 9.99 -32.30 9.29
CA ASP A 822 11.28 -32.78 9.80
C ASP A 822 12.42 -32.81 8.75
N ALA A 823 12.20 -32.19 7.58
CA ALA A 823 13.25 -32.05 6.57
C ALA A 823 14.35 -31.12 7.08
N SER A 824 15.60 -31.56 6.93
CA SER A 824 16.78 -30.91 7.50
C SER A 824 17.09 -29.58 6.82
N VAL A 825 17.45 -28.59 7.63
CA VAL A 825 17.90 -27.28 7.13
C VAL A 825 19.43 -27.19 7.30
N GLY A 826 20.12 -26.78 6.23
CA GLY A 826 21.56 -26.60 6.19
C GLY A 826 21.93 -25.31 5.48
N GLN A 827 23.23 -25.03 5.34
CA GLN A 827 23.70 -23.94 4.48
C GLN A 827 23.93 -24.43 3.05
N TRP A 828 23.68 -23.60 2.05
CA TRP A 828 24.04 -23.85 0.65
C TRP A 828 24.45 -22.56 -0.08
N ASP A 829 25.23 -22.66 -1.15
CA ASP A 829 25.46 -21.53 -2.04
C ASP A 829 24.13 -20.99 -2.61
N TYR A 830 23.96 -19.66 -2.59
CA TYR A 830 22.69 -19.06 -2.99
C TYR A 830 22.53 -19.14 -4.51
N VAL A 831 21.57 -19.97 -4.94
CA VAL A 831 21.22 -20.22 -6.35
C VAL A 831 19.81 -19.70 -6.67
N HIS A 832 19.29 -18.79 -5.85
CA HIS A 832 17.96 -18.17 -5.96
C HIS A 832 16.78 -19.16 -5.87
N GLY A 833 17.00 -20.41 -5.45
CA GLY A 833 15.95 -21.42 -5.30
C GLY A 833 14.95 -21.07 -4.20
N GLY A 834 13.66 -21.37 -4.40
CA GLY A 834 12.61 -21.04 -3.42
C GLY A 834 12.80 -21.71 -2.04
N ASN A 835 13.55 -22.81 -1.99
CA ASN A 835 13.96 -23.50 -0.77
C ASN A 835 14.99 -22.71 0.07
N GLN A 836 15.59 -21.66 -0.51
CA GLN A 836 16.55 -20.73 0.11
C GLN A 836 15.93 -19.36 0.45
N GLN A 837 14.66 -19.15 0.09
CA GLN A 837 13.94 -17.89 0.29
C GLN A 837 12.98 -18.04 1.47
N TRP A 838 12.96 -17.04 2.37
CA TRP A 838 12.22 -17.09 3.63
C TRP A 838 11.38 -15.84 3.84
N GLY A 839 10.06 -16.01 4.01
CA GLY A 839 9.19 -14.96 4.52
C GLY A 839 9.37 -14.83 6.04
N ILE A 840 9.94 -13.71 6.50
CA ILE A 840 10.15 -13.46 7.93
C ILE A 840 8.91 -12.71 8.46
N VAL A 841 8.06 -13.42 9.19
CA VAL A 841 6.73 -12.94 9.60
C VAL A 841 6.72 -12.65 11.10
N SER A 842 6.50 -11.39 11.45
CA SER A 842 6.33 -10.95 12.84
C SER A 842 5.06 -11.55 13.48
N LEU A 843 5.11 -11.79 14.78
CA LEU A 843 4.03 -12.35 15.60
C LEU A 843 3.62 -11.35 16.69
N SER A 844 2.39 -11.45 17.17
CA SER A 844 1.81 -10.55 18.18
C SER A 844 2.52 -10.52 19.54
N ASN A 845 3.55 -11.35 19.74
CA ASN A 845 4.38 -11.43 20.93
C ASN A 845 5.79 -10.83 20.74
N GLY A 846 6.07 -10.19 19.60
CA GLY A 846 7.37 -9.56 19.29
C GLY A 846 8.46 -10.53 18.82
N SER A 847 8.14 -11.80 18.59
CA SER A 847 9.02 -12.77 17.92
C SER A 847 8.59 -13.01 16.47
N PHE A 848 9.41 -13.70 15.69
CA PHE A 848 9.19 -13.95 14.26
C PHE A 848 9.07 -15.45 13.99
N LYS A 849 8.38 -15.82 12.90
CA LYS A 849 8.52 -17.14 12.26
C LYS A 849 9.15 -16.96 10.88
N LEU A 850 10.01 -17.90 10.49
CA LEU A 850 10.63 -17.92 9.18
C LEU A 850 9.90 -18.97 8.33
N VAL A 851 9.10 -18.52 7.36
CA VAL A 851 8.33 -19.39 6.46
C VAL A 851 9.12 -19.64 5.18
N ASN A 852 9.40 -20.89 4.83
CA ASN A 852 10.10 -21.21 3.58
C ASN A 852 9.18 -20.98 2.36
N ASN A 853 9.68 -20.29 1.33
CA ASN A 853 8.88 -19.90 0.17
C ASN A 853 8.48 -21.10 -0.72
N HIS A 854 9.24 -22.19 -0.71
CA HIS A 854 8.92 -23.39 -1.51
C HIS A 854 7.92 -24.33 -0.82
N SER A 855 8.08 -24.56 0.49
CA SER A 855 7.27 -25.55 1.23
C SER A 855 6.10 -24.98 2.03
N GLY A 856 6.10 -23.66 2.28
CA GLY A 856 5.16 -22.99 3.19
C GLY A 856 5.34 -23.34 4.68
N LYS A 857 6.38 -24.11 5.03
CA LYS A 857 6.68 -24.58 6.39
C LYS A 857 7.58 -23.62 7.14
N CYS A 858 7.55 -23.70 8.47
CA CYS A 858 8.34 -22.82 9.34
C CYS A 858 9.64 -23.48 9.79
N LEU A 859 10.70 -22.68 9.90
CA LEU A 859 11.95 -23.07 10.54
C LEU A 859 11.71 -23.36 12.04
N GLU A 860 12.20 -24.49 12.53
CA GLU A 860 12.06 -24.87 13.93
C GLU A 860 13.30 -25.56 14.50
N VAL A 861 13.46 -25.53 15.83
CA VAL A 861 14.35 -26.48 16.53
C VAL A 861 13.58 -27.78 16.74
N THR A 862 14.11 -28.87 16.19
CA THR A 862 13.42 -30.18 16.10
C THR A 862 13.02 -30.68 17.49
N GLY A 863 11.76 -31.10 17.63
CA GLY A 863 11.22 -31.65 18.89
C GLY A 863 11.29 -30.71 20.10
N ALA A 864 11.42 -29.40 19.88
CA ALA A 864 11.63 -28.38 20.91
C ALA A 864 12.84 -28.64 21.85
N GLY A 865 13.89 -29.31 21.36
CA GLY A 865 15.11 -29.57 22.12
C GLY A 865 15.74 -28.29 22.68
N THR A 866 16.31 -28.35 23.89
CA THR A 866 16.86 -27.17 24.61
C THR A 866 18.38 -27.21 24.82
N ILE A 867 19.06 -28.24 24.31
CA ILE A 867 20.51 -28.43 24.43
C ILE A 867 21.27 -27.86 23.21
N ASN A 868 22.55 -27.60 23.39
CA ASN A 868 23.45 -27.29 22.28
C ASN A 868 23.52 -28.46 21.29
N GLY A 869 23.49 -28.17 19.99
CA GLY A 869 23.49 -29.18 18.95
C GLY A 869 22.12 -29.81 18.65
N SER A 870 21.03 -29.40 19.31
CA SER A 870 19.68 -29.74 18.82
C SER A 870 19.51 -29.19 17.39
N LEU A 871 19.14 -30.06 16.46
CA LEU A 871 19.05 -29.74 15.03
C LEU A 871 17.93 -28.76 14.72
N VAL A 872 18.02 -28.17 13.53
CA VAL A 872 17.02 -27.28 12.95
C VAL A 872 16.43 -27.91 11.68
N THR A 873 15.10 -27.93 11.63
CA THR A 873 14.27 -28.56 10.59
C THR A 873 13.21 -27.57 10.11
N GLN A 874 12.45 -27.92 9.07
CA GLN A 874 11.17 -27.28 8.78
C GLN A 874 9.98 -28.14 9.28
N ASN A 875 8.89 -27.50 9.67
CA ASN A 875 7.66 -28.18 10.08
C ASN A 875 6.42 -27.31 9.82
N ASP A 876 5.22 -27.89 9.84
CA ASP A 876 3.98 -27.11 9.75
C ASP A 876 3.83 -26.21 11.00
N TYR A 877 3.30 -24.99 10.82
CA TYR A 877 3.23 -24.00 11.91
C TYR A 877 2.13 -24.32 12.92
N ALA A 878 2.53 -24.69 14.14
CA ALA A 878 1.67 -25.07 15.25
C ALA A 878 1.62 -24.00 16.38
N ASP A 879 2.15 -22.80 16.14
CA ASP A 879 2.37 -21.74 17.13
C ASP A 879 3.24 -22.13 18.33
N ALA A 880 4.02 -23.21 18.18
CA ALA A 880 4.91 -23.71 19.22
C ALA A 880 6.17 -22.83 19.35
N SER A 881 6.66 -22.64 20.58
CA SER A 881 7.73 -21.69 20.88
C SER A 881 9.11 -22.08 20.34
N ASN A 882 9.29 -23.32 19.85
CA ASN A 882 10.47 -23.78 19.12
C ASN A 882 10.46 -23.42 17.61
N GLN A 883 9.32 -22.91 17.11
CA GLN A 883 9.11 -22.40 15.75
C GLN A 883 9.13 -20.85 15.72
N GLN A 884 9.38 -20.23 16.88
CA GLN A 884 9.38 -18.79 17.11
C GLN A 884 10.80 -18.32 17.42
N TRP A 885 11.23 -17.25 16.76
CA TRP A 885 12.63 -16.80 16.71
C TRP A 885 12.71 -15.30 16.98
N ASN A 886 13.60 -14.91 17.89
CA ASN A 886 13.94 -13.51 18.16
C ASN A 886 15.13 -13.12 17.28
N PHE A 887 15.07 -11.94 16.65
CA PHE A 887 16.16 -11.37 15.87
C PHE A 887 16.73 -10.15 16.62
N GLU A 888 18.04 -10.13 16.81
CA GLU A 888 18.77 -9.05 17.46
C GLU A 888 19.77 -8.48 16.45
N LYS A 889 19.61 -7.21 16.04
CA LYS A 889 20.54 -6.56 15.12
C LYS A 889 21.85 -6.28 15.85
N ILE A 890 22.94 -6.84 15.34
CA ILE A 890 24.28 -6.79 15.94
C ILE A 890 25.33 -6.14 15.02
N GLY A 891 24.87 -5.57 13.90
CA GLY A 891 25.69 -4.82 12.95
C GLY A 891 24.98 -4.62 11.61
N ASP A 892 25.71 -4.04 10.66
CA ASP A 892 25.31 -3.89 9.26
C ASP A 892 26.35 -4.59 8.36
N ALA A 893 25.92 -5.07 7.20
CA ALA A 893 26.85 -5.54 6.18
C ALA A 893 27.68 -4.35 5.68
N THR A 894 28.98 -4.37 5.96
CA THR A 894 29.93 -3.44 5.35
C THR A 894 29.84 -3.57 3.84
N THR A 895 29.43 -2.49 3.15
CA THR A 895 29.30 -2.48 1.69
C THR A 895 30.65 -2.84 1.06
N PRO A 896 30.73 -3.86 0.18
CA PRO A 896 32.02 -4.33 -0.34
C PRO A 896 32.82 -3.26 -1.10
N VAL A 897 32.15 -2.25 -1.65
CA VAL A 897 32.75 -1.07 -2.28
C VAL A 897 31.97 0.18 -1.86
N SER A 898 32.64 1.18 -1.28
CA SER A 898 31.99 2.44 -0.83
C SER A 898 31.43 3.27 -2.00
N LYS A 899 30.48 4.18 -1.77
CA LYS A 899 30.07 5.15 -2.82
C LYS A 899 31.24 6.05 -3.27
N GLY A 900 31.25 6.41 -4.55
CA GLY A 900 32.28 7.29 -5.14
C GLY A 900 32.52 7.03 -6.63
N ILE A 901 33.51 7.72 -7.20
CA ILE A 901 33.97 7.52 -8.58
C ILE A 901 35.12 6.49 -8.56
N TYR A 902 35.09 5.56 -9.53
CA TYR A 902 36.05 4.48 -9.66
C TYR A 902 36.53 4.33 -11.10
N LYS A 903 37.72 3.76 -11.27
CA LYS A 903 38.04 2.95 -12.45
C LYS A 903 37.93 1.47 -12.07
N ILE A 904 37.35 0.67 -12.97
CA ILE A 904 37.02 -0.75 -12.70
C ILE A 904 37.96 -1.60 -13.56
N VAL A 905 38.90 -2.30 -12.93
CA VAL A 905 40.02 -3.00 -13.59
C VAL A 905 39.75 -4.51 -13.63
N ASN A 906 39.85 -5.14 -14.80
CA ASN A 906 39.70 -6.60 -14.90
C ASN A 906 40.93 -7.34 -14.36
N ARG A 907 40.72 -8.40 -13.57
CA ARG A 907 41.78 -9.22 -12.96
C ARG A 907 42.62 -9.97 -13.99
N ASN A 908 42.02 -10.39 -15.11
CA ASN A 908 42.72 -11.16 -16.14
C ASN A 908 43.61 -10.30 -17.03
N SER A 909 43.09 -9.18 -17.53
CA SER A 909 43.75 -8.37 -18.56
C SER A 909 44.47 -7.12 -18.04
N GLY A 910 44.21 -6.71 -16.79
CA GLY A 910 44.70 -5.44 -16.22
C GLY A 910 44.09 -4.18 -16.85
N LYS A 911 43.12 -4.34 -17.76
CA LYS A 911 42.45 -3.25 -18.49
C LYS A 911 41.25 -2.73 -17.71
N VAL A 912 40.89 -1.47 -17.98
CA VAL A 912 39.71 -0.82 -17.38
C VAL A 912 38.47 -1.06 -18.24
N ILE A 913 37.29 -1.00 -17.63
CA ILE A 913 36.03 -0.84 -18.36
C ILE A 913 36.04 0.51 -19.09
N ASP A 914 35.56 0.52 -20.33
CA ASP A 914 35.57 1.65 -21.24
C ASP A 914 34.28 1.69 -22.07
N ILE A 915 33.57 2.83 -22.08
CA ILE A 915 32.48 3.06 -23.04
C ILE A 915 33.07 3.39 -24.41
N ALA A 916 32.87 2.45 -25.34
CA ALA A 916 33.53 2.44 -26.64
C ALA A 916 33.30 3.75 -27.42
N GLY A 917 34.39 4.29 -27.97
CA GLY A 917 34.37 5.52 -28.76
C GLY A 917 33.99 6.79 -28.00
N VAL A 918 34.00 6.77 -26.65
CA VAL A 918 33.55 7.89 -25.80
C VAL A 918 32.08 8.27 -26.08
N SER A 919 31.28 7.29 -26.53
CA SER A 919 29.94 7.54 -27.07
C SER A 919 28.98 8.14 -26.04
N GLN A 920 28.15 9.09 -26.49
CA GLN A 920 27.05 9.66 -25.72
C GLN A 920 25.73 8.90 -25.88
N ASN A 921 25.66 7.97 -26.84
CA ASN A 921 24.42 7.33 -27.25
C ASN A 921 24.03 6.18 -26.32
N ASN A 922 22.73 5.92 -26.23
CA ASN A 922 22.20 4.68 -25.68
C ASN A 922 22.66 3.47 -26.50
N ASP A 923 22.74 2.32 -25.83
CA ASP A 923 23.11 1.02 -26.37
C ASP A 923 24.54 0.96 -26.97
N ALA A 924 25.39 1.95 -26.66
CA ALA A 924 26.80 1.93 -26.97
C ALA A 924 27.55 0.87 -26.14
N ALA A 925 28.50 0.17 -26.77
CA ALA A 925 29.19 -0.98 -26.20
C ALA A 925 30.02 -0.64 -24.94
N VAL A 926 29.86 -1.46 -23.91
CA VAL A 926 30.77 -1.50 -22.75
C VAL A 926 31.89 -2.48 -23.07
N SER A 927 33.12 -1.99 -23.15
CA SER A 927 34.30 -2.76 -23.56
C SER A 927 35.41 -2.71 -22.51
N GLN A 928 36.49 -3.46 -22.70
CA GLN A 928 37.74 -3.21 -21.98
C GLN A 928 38.70 -2.38 -22.83
N TRP A 929 39.47 -1.51 -22.18
CA TRP A 929 40.56 -0.75 -22.82
C TRP A 929 41.72 -0.52 -21.84
N ASP A 930 42.92 -0.22 -22.36
CA ASP A 930 44.03 0.27 -21.55
C ASP A 930 43.63 1.56 -20.81
N ASP A 931 44.18 1.77 -19.61
CA ASP A 931 43.90 2.96 -18.81
C ASP A 931 44.49 4.22 -19.47
N LEU A 932 43.61 4.99 -20.10
CA LEU A 932 43.93 6.26 -20.73
C LEU A 932 43.62 7.46 -19.83
N GLY A 933 42.88 7.25 -18.73
CA GLY A 933 42.43 8.30 -17.81
C GLY A 933 41.20 9.07 -18.26
N GLY A 934 40.53 8.63 -19.33
CA GLY A 934 39.34 9.26 -19.92
C GLY A 934 38.11 9.23 -19.00
N THR A 935 37.15 10.13 -19.21
CA THR A 935 35.89 10.16 -18.43
C THR A 935 34.94 9.01 -18.80
N ASN A 936 35.11 8.39 -19.97
CA ASN A 936 34.44 7.15 -20.38
C ASN A 936 34.99 5.88 -19.70
N GLN A 937 36.09 6.01 -18.93
CA GLN A 937 36.72 4.96 -18.13
C GLN A 937 36.52 5.18 -16.61
N LYS A 938 35.67 6.15 -16.24
CA LYS A 938 35.39 6.54 -14.85
C LYS A 938 33.91 6.35 -14.58
N PHE A 939 33.60 5.63 -13.51
CA PHE A 939 32.25 5.20 -13.19
C PHE A 939 31.87 5.66 -11.78
N GLN A 940 30.79 6.42 -11.68
CA GLN A 940 30.15 6.73 -10.41
C GLN A 940 29.37 5.49 -9.94
N LEU A 941 29.69 5.02 -8.73
CA LEU A 941 28.97 3.95 -8.04
C LEU A 941 27.98 4.57 -7.05
N GLU A 942 26.72 4.19 -7.18
CA GLU A 942 25.62 4.62 -6.32
C GLU A 942 24.86 3.40 -5.81
N LEU A 943 24.56 3.34 -4.52
CA LEU A 943 23.74 2.27 -3.94
C LEU A 943 22.26 2.61 -4.14
N THR A 944 21.48 1.69 -4.69
CA THR A 944 20.03 1.80 -4.81
C THR A 944 19.34 1.47 -3.48
N SER A 945 18.09 1.88 -3.33
CA SER A 945 17.26 1.53 -2.16
C SER A 945 17.08 0.02 -1.95
N GLY A 946 17.34 -0.80 -2.97
CA GLY A 946 17.33 -2.26 -2.89
C GLY A 946 18.68 -2.90 -2.52
N GLY A 947 19.73 -2.12 -2.22
CA GLY A 947 21.06 -2.64 -1.86
C GLY A 947 21.96 -3.04 -3.05
N TYR A 948 21.53 -2.79 -4.29
CA TYR A 948 22.32 -3.02 -5.50
C TYR A 948 23.08 -1.76 -5.91
N TYR A 949 24.07 -1.88 -6.80
CA TYR A 949 24.82 -0.76 -7.35
C TYR A 949 24.30 -0.38 -8.73
N LYS A 950 24.04 0.92 -8.90
CA LYS A 950 24.01 1.61 -10.19
C LYS A 950 25.44 2.02 -10.54
N ILE A 951 25.89 1.73 -11.75
CA ILE A 951 27.25 1.99 -12.23
C ILE A 951 27.16 2.90 -13.46
N THR A 952 27.51 4.19 -13.29
CA THR A 952 27.24 5.24 -14.28
C THR A 952 28.51 5.82 -14.87
N ALA A 953 28.63 5.84 -16.21
CA ALA A 953 29.76 6.41 -16.92
C ALA A 953 29.78 7.95 -16.81
N LEU A 954 30.89 8.51 -16.33
CA LEU A 954 30.99 9.92 -15.93
C LEU A 954 30.94 10.90 -17.12
N HIS A 955 31.24 10.45 -18.34
CA HIS A 955 31.17 11.30 -19.54
C HIS A 955 29.75 11.45 -20.12
N SER A 956 28.85 10.51 -19.86
CA SER A 956 27.53 10.41 -20.51
C SER A 956 26.34 10.39 -19.55
N ASN A 957 26.60 10.23 -18.24
CA ASN A 957 25.60 9.99 -17.18
C ASN A 957 24.70 8.75 -17.41
N LYS A 958 25.13 7.82 -18.29
CA LYS A 958 24.41 6.58 -18.61
C LYS A 958 24.93 5.40 -17.78
N ALA A 959 24.03 4.50 -17.39
CA ALA A 959 24.32 3.35 -16.56
C ALA A 959 24.69 2.11 -17.40
N ILE A 960 25.62 1.30 -16.91
CA ILE A 960 25.95 -0.01 -17.47
C ILE A 960 24.82 -0.99 -17.19
N GLY A 961 24.32 -1.67 -18.23
CA GLY A 961 23.37 -2.76 -18.11
C GLY A 961 23.52 -3.80 -19.20
N ILE A 962 22.74 -4.89 -19.09
CA ILE A 962 22.67 -5.95 -20.11
C ILE A 962 21.51 -5.67 -21.08
N VAL A 963 21.76 -5.81 -22.38
CA VAL A 963 20.79 -5.49 -23.44
C VAL A 963 19.50 -6.31 -23.29
N GLY A 964 18.36 -5.63 -23.48
CA GLY A 964 17.04 -6.26 -23.64
C GLY A 964 16.52 -7.06 -22.44
N LEU A 965 16.91 -6.70 -21.20
CA LEU A 965 16.58 -7.45 -19.97
C LEU A 965 16.99 -8.94 -20.01
N SER A 966 17.90 -9.31 -20.91
CA SER A 966 18.19 -10.71 -21.20
C SER A 966 18.80 -11.45 -20.01
N THR A 967 18.43 -12.72 -19.86
CA THR A 967 19.00 -13.66 -18.91
C THR A 967 19.90 -14.71 -19.56
N THR A 968 20.22 -14.59 -20.87
CA THR A 968 21.07 -15.55 -21.59
C THR A 968 22.57 -15.27 -21.39
N ASN A 969 23.38 -16.34 -21.42
CA ASN A 969 24.83 -16.22 -21.56
C ASN A 969 25.19 -15.55 -22.90
N GLY A 970 26.19 -14.67 -22.89
CA GLY A 970 26.60 -13.90 -24.07
C GLY A 970 25.72 -12.71 -24.41
N ALA A 971 24.69 -12.40 -23.61
CA ALA A 971 23.99 -11.12 -23.74
C ALA A 971 24.95 -9.97 -23.43
N LEU A 972 25.02 -8.99 -24.34
CA LEU A 972 26.03 -7.94 -24.34
C LEU A 972 25.75 -6.85 -23.29
N ALA A 973 26.83 -6.27 -22.77
CA ALA A 973 26.79 -5.08 -21.93
C ALA A 973 26.85 -3.79 -22.77
N THR A 974 25.99 -2.84 -22.43
CA THR A 974 25.91 -1.50 -23.03
C THR A 974 25.68 -0.43 -21.96
N GLN A 975 25.95 0.83 -22.30
CA GLN A 975 25.43 1.96 -21.52
C GLN A 975 24.02 2.34 -21.98
N LYS A 976 23.15 2.74 -21.06
CA LYS A 976 21.83 3.33 -21.38
C LYS A 976 21.41 4.31 -20.30
N ASP A 977 20.52 5.25 -20.63
CA ASP A 977 19.88 6.10 -19.62
C ASP A 977 19.27 5.24 -18.51
N TYR A 978 19.43 5.67 -17.25
CA TYR A 978 19.07 4.84 -16.10
C TYR A 978 17.55 4.83 -15.87
N ALA A 979 16.91 3.75 -16.27
CA ALA A 979 15.47 3.51 -16.15
C ALA A 979 15.09 2.82 -14.82
N ASN A 980 16.06 2.62 -13.90
CA ASN A 980 15.89 1.89 -12.64
C ASN A 980 15.55 0.39 -12.78
N THR A 981 15.66 -0.15 -14.00
CA THR A 981 15.40 -1.55 -14.32
C THR A 981 16.47 -2.49 -13.75
N SER A 982 16.08 -3.73 -13.46
CA SER A 982 16.93 -4.78 -12.86
C SER A 982 18.21 -5.08 -13.66
N ASN A 983 18.17 -5.00 -14.99
CA ASN A 983 19.34 -5.24 -15.85
C ASN A 983 20.42 -4.16 -15.76
N GLN A 984 20.13 -2.99 -15.16
CA GLN A 984 21.09 -1.90 -14.90
C GLN A 984 21.62 -1.89 -13.45
N GLN A 985 21.27 -2.90 -12.65
CA GLN A 985 21.58 -2.99 -11.23
C GLN A 985 22.46 -4.21 -10.94
N TRP A 986 23.50 -4.01 -10.13
CA TRP A 986 24.58 -4.98 -9.94
C TRP A 986 24.85 -5.25 -8.47
N SER A 987 24.90 -6.51 -8.05
CA SER A 987 25.48 -6.89 -6.77
C SER A 987 27.00 -7.02 -6.92
N ILE A 988 27.77 -6.42 -6.01
CA ILE A 988 29.24 -6.46 -6.02
C ILE A 988 29.68 -7.47 -4.95
N VAL A 989 30.03 -8.68 -5.39
CA VAL A 989 30.32 -9.82 -4.51
C VAL A 989 31.85 -9.98 -4.35
N PRO A 990 32.42 -9.91 -3.13
CA PRO A 990 33.86 -10.03 -2.93
C PRO A 990 34.37 -11.46 -3.20
N VAL A 991 35.61 -11.56 -3.71
CA VAL A 991 36.37 -12.81 -3.88
C VAL A 991 37.82 -12.63 -3.38
N SER A 992 38.61 -13.70 -3.38
CA SER A 992 39.96 -13.70 -2.79
C SER A 992 40.92 -12.70 -3.44
N GLY A 993 41.60 -11.91 -2.60
CA GLY A 993 42.67 -10.99 -3.01
C GLY A 993 42.23 -9.57 -3.40
N ASN A 994 41.19 -9.02 -2.77
CA ASN A 994 40.65 -7.67 -3.03
C ASN A 994 40.09 -7.48 -4.47
N TYR A 995 39.48 -8.54 -5.00
CA TYR A 995 38.71 -8.52 -6.24
C TYR A 995 37.23 -8.81 -5.94
N PHE A 996 36.37 -8.51 -6.90
CA PHE A 996 34.91 -8.64 -6.78
C PHE A 996 34.32 -9.13 -8.11
N LYS A 997 33.19 -9.85 -8.07
CA LYS A 997 32.33 -10.10 -9.24
C LYS A 997 31.22 -9.07 -9.26
N MET A 998 30.83 -8.60 -10.45
CA MET A 998 29.60 -7.82 -10.66
C MET A 998 28.51 -8.76 -11.16
N ILE A 999 27.53 -9.06 -10.32
CA ILE A 999 26.42 -9.97 -10.61
C ILE A 999 25.18 -9.15 -10.96
N ASN A 1000 24.59 -9.37 -12.14
CA ASN A 1000 23.44 -8.61 -12.61
C ASN A 1000 22.14 -9.01 -11.87
N ARG A 1001 21.35 -8.04 -11.40
CA ARG A 1001 20.12 -8.29 -10.64
C ARG A 1001 19.05 -9.02 -11.47
N GLN A 1002 18.98 -8.81 -12.78
CA GLN A 1002 17.96 -9.45 -13.63
C GLN A 1002 18.23 -10.94 -13.89
N SER A 1003 19.50 -11.36 -13.92
CA SER A 1003 19.88 -12.67 -14.43
C SER A 1003 20.67 -13.55 -13.46
N GLY A 1004 21.19 -12.99 -12.36
CA GLY A 1004 22.13 -13.68 -11.46
C GLY A 1004 23.50 -13.96 -12.09
N LYS A 1005 23.81 -13.37 -13.26
CA LYS A 1005 25.02 -13.67 -14.05
C LYS A 1005 26.12 -12.63 -13.86
N ALA A 1006 27.36 -13.06 -13.97
CA ALA A 1006 28.54 -12.21 -13.79
C ALA A 1006 28.87 -11.44 -15.07
N LEU A 1007 29.27 -10.17 -14.92
CA LEU A 1007 29.87 -9.38 -15.99
C LEU A 1007 31.28 -9.92 -16.32
N GLU A 1008 31.48 -10.33 -17.57
CA GLU A 1008 32.70 -10.99 -18.04
C GLU A 1008 33.29 -10.32 -19.28
N VAL A 1009 34.63 -10.36 -19.42
CA VAL A 1009 35.33 -10.19 -20.69
C VAL A 1009 35.34 -11.52 -21.47
N PRO A 1010 34.60 -11.65 -22.58
CA PRO A 1010 34.33 -12.95 -23.22
C PRO A 1010 35.59 -13.75 -23.55
N GLY A 1011 35.58 -15.04 -23.21
CA GLY A 1011 36.69 -15.96 -23.54
C GLY A 1011 38.03 -15.57 -22.91
N SER A 1012 38.02 -14.79 -21.81
CA SER A 1012 39.23 -14.23 -21.19
C SER A 1012 40.11 -13.39 -22.12
N ASN A 1013 39.52 -12.77 -23.15
CA ASN A 1013 40.25 -11.94 -24.11
C ASN A 1013 41.01 -10.78 -23.42
N MET A 1014 42.20 -10.43 -23.93
CA MET A 1014 43.07 -9.38 -23.39
C MET A 1014 43.23 -8.17 -24.34
N THR A 1015 42.58 -8.16 -25.51
CA THR A 1015 42.66 -7.04 -26.45
C THR A 1015 41.79 -5.85 -26.05
N ASN A 1016 42.22 -4.64 -26.42
CA ASN A 1016 41.38 -3.45 -26.40
C ASN A 1016 40.13 -3.65 -27.28
N GLY A 1017 39.01 -3.05 -26.88
CA GLY A 1017 37.74 -3.09 -27.63
C GLY A 1017 36.97 -4.41 -27.53
N ALA A 1018 37.43 -5.39 -26.74
CA ALA A 1018 36.64 -6.58 -26.45
C ALA A 1018 35.39 -6.15 -25.63
N GLN A 1019 34.20 -6.29 -26.21
CA GLN A 1019 32.93 -5.95 -25.57
C GLN A 1019 32.60 -6.96 -24.45
N LEU A 1020 32.13 -6.46 -23.32
CA LEU A 1020 31.73 -7.28 -22.17
C LEU A 1020 30.31 -7.84 -22.39
N GLY A 1021 30.00 -8.92 -21.68
CA GLY A 1021 28.65 -9.49 -21.59
C GLY A 1021 28.45 -10.23 -20.29
N GLN A 1022 27.33 -10.95 -20.15
CA GLN A 1022 27.06 -11.77 -18.95
C GLN A 1022 27.25 -13.27 -19.19
N TRP A 1023 27.78 -13.98 -18.19
CA TRP A 1023 27.88 -15.44 -18.16
C TRP A 1023 27.63 -15.99 -16.75
N ASP A 1024 27.34 -17.30 -16.66
CA ASP A 1024 27.18 -18.00 -15.38
C ASP A 1024 28.37 -17.76 -14.44
N SER A 1025 28.07 -17.37 -13.19
CA SER A 1025 29.08 -16.99 -12.20
C SER A 1025 29.99 -18.17 -11.84
N ASN A 1026 31.29 -18.01 -12.06
CA ASN A 1026 32.32 -19.02 -11.83
C ASN A 1026 33.65 -18.36 -11.42
N GLU A 1027 34.70 -19.12 -11.15
CA GLU A 1027 35.97 -18.58 -10.62
C GLU A 1027 36.98 -18.10 -11.71
N LEU A 1028 36.54 -17.90 -12.95
CA LEU A 1028 37.40 -17.30 -13.98
C LEU A 1028 37.82 -15.88 -13.63
N THR A 1029 39.08 -15.56 -13.89
CA THR A 1029 39.67 -14.22 -13.73
C THR A 1029 39.02 -13.17 -14.65
N SER A 1030 38.40 -13.58 -15.76
CA SER A 1030 37.64 -12.72 -16.66
C SER A 1030 36.39 -12.10 -16.04
N GLN A 1031 35.82 -12.74 -15.00
CA GLN A 1031 34.64 -12.28 -14.25
C GLN A 1031 34.98 -11.42 -13.01
N GLN A 1032 36.27 -11.21 -12.75
CA GLN A 1032 36.77 -10.63 -11.50
C GLN A 1032 37.37 -9.25 -11.74
N TRP A 1033 37.03 -8.31 -10.85
CA TRP A 1033 37.23 -6.88 -11.04
C TRP A 1033 37.81 -6.23 -9.77
N SER A 1034 38.68 -5.24 -9.92
CA SER A 1034 39.19 -4.41 -8.83
C SER A 1034 38.68 -2.99 -8.98
N PHE A 1035 38.14 -2.42 -7.90
CA PHE A 1035 37.55 -1.09 -7.88
C PHE A 1035 38.55 -0.09 -7.30
N VAL A 1036 39.24 0.66 -8.16
CA VAL A 1036 40.21 1.67 -7.75
C VAL A 1036 39.53 3.03 -7.67
N LYS A 1037 39.37 3.56 -6.45
CA LYS A 1037 38.67 4.81 -6.17
C LYS A 1037 39.46 6.01 -6.72
N LEU A 1038 38.74 7.06 -7.12
CA LEU A 1038 39.27 8.31 -7.66
C LEU A 1038 38.67 9.49 -6.87
N ASP A 1039 39.53 10.39 -6.39
CA ASP A 1039 39.13 11.52 -5.57
C ASP A 1039 38.82 12.78 -6.39
N ASN A 1040 37.91 13.62 -5.89
CA ASN A 1040 37.38 14.78 -6.61
C ASN A 1040 38.28 16.02 -6.47
N GLY A 1041 39.13 16.28 -7.46
CA GLY A 1041 39.97 17.47 -7.55
C GLY A 1041 39.99 18.10 -8.96
N GLN A 1042 40.12 19.42 -9.05
CA GLN A 1042 40.20 20.17 -10.32
C GLN A 1042 41.66 20.28 -10.83
N GLY A 1043 41.86 20.25 -12.15
CA GLY A 1043 42.98 20.95 -12.80
C GLY A 1043 44.07 20.14 -13.53
N VAL A 1044 43.91 20.00 -14.86
CA VAL A 1044 44.96 20.13 -15.90
C VAL A 1044 46.24 19.25 -15.88
N LEU A 1045 46.29 18.30 -16.83
CA LEU A 1045 47.44 17.75 -17.58
C LEU A 1045 48.68 17.15 -16.86
N GLY A 1046 48.86 15.82 -16.99
CA GLY A 1046 50.16 15.14 -16.88
C GLY A 1046 50.09 13.61 -16.86
N LYS A 1047 50.84 12.92 -17.73
CA LYS A 1047 51.09 11.45 -17.67
C LYS A 1047 52.59 11.18 -17.52
N PRO A 1048 53.03 10.07 -16.91
CA PRO A 1048 52.43 9.38 -15.77
C PRO A 1048 53.46 9.08 -14.64
N GLY A 1049 53.06 9.20 -13.37
CA GLY A 1049 53.89 8.91 -12.19
C GLY A 1049 53.22 7.90 -11.24
N LYS A 1050 54.02 7.11 -10.51
CA LYS A 1050 53.53 6.04 -9.61
C LYS A 1050 52.69 6.59 -8.44
N ALA A 1051 51.80 5.74 -7.94
CA ALA A 1051 50.91 6.01 -6.81
C ALA A 1051 51.66 6.13 -5.47
N GLU A 1052 51.13 6.92 -4.52
CA GLU A 1052 50.49 6.38 -3.31
C GLU A 1052 49.63 7.42 -2.53
N GLU A 1053 48.86 6.87 -1.59
CA GLU A 1053 47.94 7.38 -0.54
C GLU A 1053 47.65 8.88 -0.21
N VAL A 1054 46.34 9.19 -0.14
CA VAL A 1054 45.53 9.65 1.05
C VAL A 1054 45.88 10.95 1.82
N LEU A 1055 44.82 11.62 2.35
CA LEU A 1055 44.67 12.53 3.53
C LEU A 1055 43.91 13.83 3.14
N ALA A 1056 43.07 14.48 3.97
CA ALA A 1056 42.55 14.24 5.33
C ALA A 1056 41.13 14.90 5.46
N VAL A 1057 40.12 14.33 6.13
CA VAL A 1057 39.73 14.40 7.58
C VAL A 1057 39.22 15.78 8.05
N ASP A 1058 38.16 15.78 8.88
CA ASP A 1058 37.93 16.63 10.10
C ASP A 1058 36.41 16.66 10.46
N GLU A 1059 35.97 16.97 11.68
CA GLU A 1059 36.21 16.38 13.03
C GLU A 1059 35.11 16.98 13.98
N VAL A 1060 34.79 16.55 15.22
CA VAL A 1060 35.15 15.45 16.17
C VAL A 1060 33.81 15.06 16.90
N GLU A 1061 33.58 14.43 18.06
CA GLU A 1061 34.31 14.03 19.28
C GLU A 1061 33.67 12.74 19.86
N ILE A 1062 34.47 11.88 20.52
CA ILE A 1062 34.04 11.03 21.65
C ILE A 1062 35.17 11.09 22.69
N GLN A 1063 34.87 11.41 23.96
CA GLN A 1063 35.91 11.59 24.98
C GLN A 1063 36.59 10.28 25.41
N ASN A 1064 37.88 10.15 25.07
CA ASN A 1064 38.80 9.17 25.63
C ASN A 1064 40.01 9.87 26.25
N SER A 1065 40.47 9.38 27.41
CA SER A 1065 41.52 10.04 28.21
C SER A 1065 42.95 9.56 27.87
N GLU A 1066 43.31 9.68 26.59
CA GLU A 1066 44.66 9.35 26.08
C GLU A 1066 45.77 10.19 26.75
N ILE A 1067 47.02 9.73 26.61
CA ILE A 1067 48.21 10.49 26.99
C ILE A 1067 48.70 11.36 25.83
N GLN A 1068 48.93 12.65 26.10
CA GLN A 1068 49.43 13.60 25.11
C GLN A 1068 50.93 13.39 24.84
N ILE A 1069 51.25 12.98 23.61
CA ILE A 1069 52.62 12.79 23.11
C ILE A 1069 52.89 13.70 21.91
N THR A 1070 54.16 14.06 21.69
CA THR A 1070 54.59 14.85 20.53
C THR A 1070 55.88 14.26 19.94
N VAL A 1071 55.85 13.89 18.67
CA VAL A 1071 56.90 13.11 18.02
C VAL A 1071 57.59 13.91 16.92
N PHE A 1072 58.90 14.16 17.07
CA PHE A 1072 59.66 15.07 16.21
C PHE A 1072 61.16 14.70 16.13
N PRO A 1073 61.85 14.91 14.99
CA PRO A 1073 61.28 15.24 13.69
C PRO A 1073 60.41 14.09 13.16
N ASN A 1074 59.30 14.43 12.51
CA ASN A 1074 58.40 13.46 11.89
C ASN A 1074 57.77 14.14 10.64
N PRO A 1075 58.16 13.76 9.40
CA PRO A 1075 59.10 12.69 9.04
C PRO A 1075 60.52 12.86 9.60
N THR A 1076 61.18 11.72 9.83
CA THR A 1076 62.59 11.63 10.24
C THR A 1076 63.44 10.99 9.14
N LYS A 1077 64.77 10.98 9.32
CA LYS A 1077 65.71 10.13 8.58
C LYS A 1077 66.21 8.93 9.40
N GLY A 1078 65.77 8.78 10.65
CA GLY A 1078 66.14 7.66 11.54
C GLY A 1078 66.03 8.00 13.03
N LEU A 1079 66.41 9.21 13.45
CA LEU A 1079 66.35 9.65 14.85
C LEU A 1079 65.03 10.37 15.17
N VAL A 1080 64.32 9.95 16.21
CA VAL A 1080 62.99 10.45 16.59
C VAL A 1080 62.93 10.73 18.08
N ASN A 1081 62.56 11.94 18.48
CA ASN A 1081 62.30 12.29 19.88
C ASN A 1081 60.80 12.22 20.13
N VAL A 1082 60.40 11.59 21.23
CA VAL A 1082 59.02 11.42 21.69
C VAL A 1082 58.88 12.19 23.01
N LEU A 1083 58.36 13.41 22.94
CA LEU A 1083 57.90 14.14 24.12
C LEU A 1083 56.67 13.44 24.69
N VAL A 1084 56.63 13.24 26.01
CA VAL A 1084 55.51 12.67 26.74
C VAL A 1084 55.09 13.65 27.82
N SER A 1085 53.81 14.03 27.86
CA SER A 1085 53.33 15.14 28.70
C SER A 1085 53.02 14.66 30.12
N ASN A 1086 53.77 15.16 31.11
CA ASN A 1086 53.61 14.87 32.54
C ASN A 1086 53.47 13.36 32.88
N PRO A 1087 54.38 12.48 32.43
CA PRO A 1087 54.37 11.07 32.83
C PRO A 1087 54.43 10.94 34.37
N GLN A 1088 53.65 10.02 34.93
CA GLN A 1088 53.60 9.71 36.36
C GLN A 1088 53.99 8.24 36.66
N GLU A 1089 54.14 7.42 35.62
CA GLU A 1089 54.43 5.99 35.67
C GLU A 1089 55.45 5.63 34.56
N GLU A 1090 55.92 4.37 34.52
CA GLU A 1090 56.83 3.88 33.48
C GLU A 1090 56.23 4.08 32.07
N ILE A 1091 57.08 4.38 31.07
CA ILE A 1091 56.66 4.63 29.70
C ILE A 1091 57.11 3.47 28.81
N VAL A 1092 56.17 2.75 28.21
CA VAL A 1092 56.46 1.67 27.25
C VAL A 1092 56.27 2.20 25.83
N VAL A 1093 57.32 2.13 25.01
CA VAL A 1093 57.30 2.58 23.63
C VAL A 1093 57.46 1.40 22.68
N GLN A 1094 56.48 1.23 21.81
CA GLN A 1094 56.43 0.16 20.80
C GLN A 1094 56.36 0.77 19.40
N VAL A 1095 56.94 0.09 18.41
CA VAL A 1095 56.77 0.44 16.99
C VAL A 1095 56.31 -0.79 16.21
N TYR A 1096 55.36 -0.60 15.31
CA TYR A 1096 54.80 -1.63 14.43
C TYR A 1096 54.96 -1.23 12.95
N GLY A 1097 55.20 -2.20 12.08
CA GLY A 1097 55.01 -2.03 10.63
C GLY A 1097 53.53 -2.02 10.25
N MET A 1098 53.20 -1.47 9.08
CA MET A 1098 51.81 -1.38 8.58
C MET A 1098 51.09 -2.72 8.39
N ASN A 1099 51.81 -3.85 8.42
CA ASN A 1099 51.25 -5.21 8.44
C ASN A 1099 50.93 -5.72 9.87
N GLY A 1100 50.98 -4.86 10.88
CA GLY A 1100 50.73 -5.20 12.29
C GLY A 1100 51.89 -5.90 13.00
N LYS A 1101 53.02 -6.19 12.32
CA LYS A 1101 54.19 -6.80 12.96
C LYS A 1101 54.88 -5.80 13.88
N GLN A 1102 55.01 -6.14 15.16
CA GLN A 1102 55.82 -5.37 16.11
C GLN A 1102 57.31 -5.50 15.76
N ILE A 1103 58.03 -4.37 15.75
CA ILE A 1103 59.44 -4.27 15.36
C ILE A 1103 60.32 -3.56 16.41
N TYR A 1104 59.72 -2.79 17.32
CA TYR A 1104 60.37 -2.19 18.48
C TYR A 1104 59.46 -2.33 19.70
N ASP A 1105 60.05 -2.56 20.88
CA ASP A 1105 59.35 -2.60 22.17
C ASP A 1105 60.36 -2.35 23.29
N LYS A 1106 60.16 -1.29 24.10
CA LYS A 1106 61.07 -0.94 25.19
C LYS A 1106 60.41 -0.06 26.25
N SER A 1107 60.65 -0.38 27.52
CA SER A 1107 60.34 0.50 28.67
C SER A 1107 61.40 1.58 28.88
N TYR A 1108 60.96 2.73 29.37
CA TYR A 1108 61.73 3.90 29.78
C TYR A 1108 61.21 4.41 31.14
N GLY A 1109 62.04 5.14 31.88
CA GLY A 1109 61.64 5.71 33.17
C GLY A 1109 60.55 6.78 33.05
N ILE A 1110 60.28 7.47 34.17
CA ILE A 1110 59.41 8.64 34.19
C ILE A 1110 60.17 9.83 33.55
N GLU A 1111 60.19 9.84 32.22
CA GLU A 1111 61.03 10.73 31.40
C GLU A 1111 60.17 11.53 30.41
N ASN A 1112 60.27 12.87 30.44
CA ASN A 1112 59.49 13.74 29.56
C ASN A 1112 59.85 13.63 28.08
N THR A 1113 60.98 13.01 27.70
CA THR A 1113 61.43 12.92 26.31
C THR A 1113 62.24 11.65 26.09
N ILE A 1114 61.77 10.81 25.17
CA ILE A 1114 62.39 9.53 24.80
C ILE A 1114 62.99 9.65 23.40
N ASN A 1115 64.28 9.37 23.26
CA ASN A 1115 64.96 9.41 21.97
C ASN A 1115 65.06 7.99 21.39
N LEU A 1116 64.50 7.78 20.20
CA LEU A 1116 64.48 6.54 19.45
C LEU A 1116 65.48 6.63 18.28
N ASP A 1117 66.27 5.58 18.10
CA ASP A 1117 67.03 5.34 16.88
C ASP A 1117 66.34 4.24 16.07
N LEU A 1118 66.00 4.58 14.83
CA LEU A 1118 65.31 3.75 13.85
C LEU A 1118 66.07 3.72 12.51
N ASN A 1119 67.34 4.16 12.45
CA ASN A 1119 68.13 4.24 11.20
C ASN A 1119 68.22 2.90 10.45
N ASP A 1120 68.19 1.77 11.16
CA ASP A 1120 68.23 0.41 10.59
C ASP A 1120 66.89 -0.05 9.97
N LEU A 1121 65.81 0.71 10.15
CA LEU A 1121 64.51 0.38 9.56
C LEU A 1121 64.42 0.84 8.09
N PRO A 1122 63.83 0.04 7.18
CA PRO A 1122 63.53 0.48 5.83
C PRO A 1122 62.70 1.77 5.79
N LYS A 1123 62.93 2.61 4.77
CA LYS A 1123 62.12 3.80 4.52
C LYS A 1123 60.66 3.43 4.32
N GLY A 1124 59.75 4.17 4.96
CA GLY A 1124 58.34 3.84 4.99
C GLY A 1124 57.61 4.36 6.23
N ILE A 1125 56.39 3.84 6.41
CA ILE A 1125 55.46 4.24 7.47
C ILE A 1125 55.47 3.20 8.58
N TYR A 1126 55.51 3.67 9.82
CA TYR A 1126 55.40 2.86 11.03
C TYR A 1126 54.40 3.46 12.02
N ILE A 1127 53.86 2.63 12.90
CA ILE A 1127 52.94 3.02 13.95
C ILE A 1127 53.69 2.98 15.29
N LEU A 1128 53.97 4.16 15.85
CA LEU A 1128 54.46 4.31 17.22
C LEU A 1128 53.28 4.16 18.19
N LYS A 1129 53.46 3.41 19.26
CA LYS A 1129 52.48 3.26 20.34
C LYS A 1129 53.16 3.48 21.68
N VAL A 1130 52.72 4.50 22.40
CA VAL A 1130 53.25 4.88 23.72
C VAL A 1130 52.22 4.53 24.77
N LYS A 1131 52.64 3.92 25.87
CA LYS A 1131 51.79 3.58 27.01
C LYS A 1131 52.39 4.11 28.31
N THR A 1132 51.55 4.49 29.26
CA THR A 1132 51.95 4.64 30.66
C THR A 1132 50.76 4.28 31.56
N GLY A 1133 50.97 3.42 32.54
CA GLY A 1133 49.88 2.77 33.29
C GLY A 1133 48.86 2.10 32.35
N SER A 1134 47.58 2.42 32.55
CA SER A 1134 46.48 1.99 31.66
C SER A 1134 46.27 2.88 30.43
N LYS A 1135 46.96 4.02 30.32
CA LYS A 1135 46.82 4.96 29.20
C LYS A 1135 47.69 4.58 28.01
N ILE A 1136 47.15 4.82 26.83
CA ILE A 1136 47.78 4.55 25.54
C ILE A 1136 47.59 5.79 24.67
N SER A 1137 48.57 6.10 23.82
CA SER A 1137 48.37 6.89 22.61
C SER A 1137 49.18 6.29 21.46
N THR A 1138 48.76 6.57 20.23
CA THR A 1138 49.28 5.91 19.02
C THR A 1138 49.47 6.95 17.91
N GLN A 1139 50.66 7.05 17.34
CA GLN A 1139 51.00 8.06 16.34
C GLN A 1139 51.77 7.47 15.15
N LYS A 1140 51.45 7.91 13.93
CA LYS A 1140 52.16 7.55 12.69
C LYS A 1140 53.54 8.22 12.68
N ILE A 1141 54.59 7.45 12.42
CA ILE A 1141 55.95 7.96 12.17
C ILE A 1141 56.42 7.57 10.77
N ILE A 1142 57.18 8.46 10.12
CA ILE A 1142 57.60 8.31 8.73
C ILE A 1142 59.13 8.39 8.64
N LEU A 1143 59.76 7.39 8.02
CA LEU A 1143 61.21 7.33 7.77
C LEU A 1143 61.52 7.63 6.29
N ASN A 1144 62.28 8.70 6.03
CA ASN A 1144 62.51 9.32 4.71
C ASN A 1144 63.90 9.12 4.09
#